data_AF-A0A4Y7K3L8-F1
#
_entry.id   AF-A0A4Y7K3L8-F1
#
_cell.length_a   1.000
_cell.length_b   1.000
_cell.length_c   1.000
_cell.angle_alpha   90.00
_cell.angle_beta   90.00
_cell.angle_gamma   90.00
#
_symmetry.space_group_name_H-M   'P 1'
#
loop_
_entity.id
_entity.type
_entity.pdbx_description
1 polymer ?
#
loop_
_entity_poly.entity_id
_entity_poly.type
_entity_poly.pdbx_seq_one_letter_code
_entity_poly.pdbx_strand_id
1 'polypeptide(L)'
;MDREQEQLQFLGVCGIYKESYKITIKWRKIFTQLILTLVLPLSILYLSQIQFSDILFNKINRNKHTLRDTQKGTPLYSTIHHKISSQWTTFWLLKAIYLLFLFIFSLLSTSAVVYTMASIYTSKEISFKKIMSVVPKVWMRLMITFFWSFFIVFVYTLLTVGLIVLLAFIIIEPDEGEGRAILFLVLAGIVSLTYLVGLVYIGAAWNLACVISVLEKIYGLKALKKSKNLIKGRIWVSSVIFVMLEVSFFGILGVFSGVVIHGSSVGIFGKMVLGLLCYLLMTILIHFYLVIQTMIYFVCKSHHHENIDRSGLAEHLEACYVRLDREKDVQEPEELQFLGFFGIYQESFKITVAWRKIFSRIILSLILPLSFIYLAQIQISEAILSKIDDSEEVQDTATRGTARFDKIHAHIISEWVAFGIFKAVYLLFLLIFSLLSTSAVVYTIACIYSAKDLTFKTVMSVVPKVWKRLMITFMWNFFILVVYNFLAIFLSYSVVVLTIGPEGENVKTTVTLLIIILIPYFVGLVYISVVWQLASVVSVMEESYGIKAMLKSRALIKGKIWVSSFIFIKLQILFIGILMAFKALVVHGNSFGDFYFFLTRVSFGIWGRICLGILFIVLLTLLIHFALVIQTVIYFVCKSYHHENIDKSGLAEHLEVYYLGDYVPLIRDKDVQLEQFHGWDAKQTVELVPQQQ
;
A
#
# COMPACT_ATOMS: atom_id res chain seq x y z
N MET A 1 -26.68 29.79 -21.87
CA MET A 1 -26.27 28.39 -21.59
C MET A 1 -25.97 28.18 -20.09
N ASP A 2 -25.87 29.25 -19.29
CA ASP A 2 -25.88 29.21 -17.81
C ASP A 2 -27.18 28.68 -17.20
N ARG A 3 -28.30 28.81 -17.95
CA ARG A 3 -29.62 28.25 -17.60
C ARG A 3 -29.63 26.74 -17.34
N GLU A 4 -28.77 25.93 -17.98
CA GLU A 4 -28.73 24.47 -17.71
C GLU A 4 -28.08 24.16 -16.36
N GLN A 5 -27.11 24.97 -15.90
CA GLN A 5 -26.37 24.72 -14.66
C GLN A 5 -27.17 25.17 -13.41
N GLU A 6 -27.92 26.27 -13.54
CA GLU A 6 -28.91 26.70 -12.53
C GLU A 6 -30.08 25.72 -12.40
N GLN A 7 -30.41 24.95 -13.44
CA GLN A 7 -31.42 23.90 -13.37
C GLN A 7 -30.92 22.64 -12.64
N LEU A 8 -29.60 22.35 -12.70
CA LEU A 8 -29.03 21.16 -12.04
C LEU A 8 -29.20 21.21 -10.51
N GLN A 9 -29.13 22.38 -9.89
CA GLN A 9 -29.26 22.53 -8.44
C GLN A 9 -30.66 22.18 -7.93
N PHE A 10 -31.71 22.22 -8.78
CA PHE A 10 -33.08 21.91 -8.40
C PHE A 10 -33.47 20.44 -8.66
N LEU A 11 -32.57 19.63 -9.23
CA LEU A 11 -32.86 18.22 -9.52
C LEU A 11 -32.99 17.41 -8.22
N GLY A 12 -34.19 16.86 -7.99
CA GLY A 12 -34.41 15.79 -7.02
C GLY A 12 -33.97 14.43 -7.55
N VAL A 13 -34.23 13.36 -6.78
CA VAL A 13 -33.85 11.98 -7.13
C VAL A 13 -34.30 11.59 -8.55
N CYS A 14 -35.59 11.72 -8.87
CA CYS A 14 -36.12 11.38 -10.20
C CYS A 14 -35.52 12.25 -11.33
N GLY A 15 -35.20 13.51 -11.03
CA GLY A 15 -34.56 14.42 -11.98
C GLY A 15 -33.17 13.92 -12.37
N ILE A 16 -32.37 13.48 -11.41
CA ILE A 16 -31.01 12.98 -11.63
C ILE A 16 -31.02 11.74 -12.53
N TYR A 17 -31.94 10.80 -12.30
CA TYR A 17 -32.10 9.62 -13.17
C TYR A 17 -32.54 10.00 -14.59
N LYS A 18 -33.54 10.89 -14.71
CA LYS A 18 -34.06 11.36 -16.00
C LYS A 18 -32.96 12.05 -16.84
N GLU A 19 -32.18 12.92 -16.22
CA GLU A 19 -31.12 13.64 -16.93
C GLU A 19 -29.96 12.73 -17.30
N SER A 20 -29.58 11.81 -16.40
CA SER A 20 -28.57 10.78 -16.67
C SER A 20 -28.97 9.92 -17.88
N TYR A 21 -30.22 9.47 -17.94
CA TYR A 21 -30.77 8.71 -19.07
C TYR A 21 -30.74 9.50 -20.39
N LYS A 22 -31.18 10.77 -20.35
CA LYS A 22 -31.16 11.67 -21.50
C LYS A 22 -29.75 11.87 -22.06
N ILE A 23 -28.76 12.07 -21.19
CA ILE A 23 -27.35 12.23 -21.57
C ILE A 23 -26.80 10.94 -22.20
N THR A 24 -27.06 9.79 -21.57
CA THR A 24 -26.62 8.49 -22.07
C THR A 24 -27.17 8.21 -23.47
N ILE A 25 -28.44 8.55 -23.74
CA ILE A 25 -29.05 8.40 -25.09
C ILE A 25 -28.47 9.38 -26.09
N LYS A 26 -28.33 10.67 -25.71
CA LYS A 26 -27.81 11.72 -26.59
C LYS A 26 -26.41 11.38 -27.11
N TRP A 27 -25.56 10.81 -26.24
CA TRP A 27 -24.17 10.46 -26.56
C TRP A 27 -23.95 8.95 -26.72
N ARG A 28 -25.01 8.22 -27.15
CA ARG A 28 -25.00 6.74 -27.25
C ARG A 28 -23.78 6.18 -27.96
N LYS A 29 -23.29 6.81 -29.03
CA LYS A 29 -22.15 6.29 -29.82
C LYS A 29 -20.88 6.13 -28.97
N ILE A 30 -20.56 7.11 -28.12
CA ILE A 30 -19.36 7.10 -27.27
C ILE A 30 -19.58 6.18 -26.07
N PHE A 31 -20.77 6.25 -25.44
CA PHE A 31 -21.09 5.39 -24.32
C PHE A 31 -21.16 3.91 -24.72
N THR A 32 -21.68 3.57 -25.90
CA THR A 32 -21.65 2.18 -26.41
C THR A 32 -20.21 1.68 -26.56
N GLN A 33 -19.29 2.52 -27.05
CA GLN A 33 -17.86 2.14 -27.13
C GLN A 33 -17.25 1.91 -25.74
N LEU A 34 -17.51 2.80 -24.77
CA LEU A 34 -17.04 2.63 -23.38
C LEU A 34 -17.67 1.41 -22.69
N ILE A 35 -18.96 1.18 -22.92
CA ILE A 35 -19.68 0.03 -22.40
C ILE A 35 -19.04 -1.24 -22.94
N LEU A 36 -18.86 -1.35 -24.25
CA LEU A 36 -18.30 -2.54 -24.88
C LEU A 36 -16.85 -2.81 -24.45
N THR A 37 -16.03 -1.76 -24.29
CA THR A 37 -14.60 -1.93 -23.97
C THR A 37 -14.31 -2.12 -22.47
N LEU A 38 -15.04 -1.46 -21.57
CA LEU A 38 -14.69 -1.41 -20.14
C LEU A 38 -15.80 -1.93 -19.22
N VAL A 39 -17.04 -1.47 -19.40
CA VAL A 39 -18.14 -1.79 -18.47
C VAL A 39 -18.65 -3.22 -18.67
N LEU A 40 -18.73 -3.69 -19.91
CA LEU A 40 -19.16 -5.04 -20.24
C LEU A 40 -18.18 -6.09 -19.69
N PRO A 41 -16.84 -5.99 -19.91
CA PRO A 41 -15.88 -6.87 -19.24
C PRO A 41 -16.01 -6.84 -17.72
N LEU A 42 -16.21 -5.66 -17.12
CA LEU A 42 -16.40 -5.54 -15.68
C LEU A 42 -17.64 -6.29 -15.18
N SER A 43 -18.78 -6.15 -15.87
CA SER A 43 -20.01 -6.88 -15.54
C SER A 43 -19.83 -8.39 -15.68
N ILE A 44 -19.09 -8.83 -16.71
CA ILE A 44 -18.78 -10.23 -16.95
C ILE A 44 -17.95 -10.76 -15.78
N LEU A 45 -16.93 -10.02 -15.33
CA LEU A 45 -16.09 -10.40 -14.20
C LEU A 45 -16.90 -10.55 -12.91
N TYR A 46 -17.81 -9.61 -12.60
CA TYR A 46 -18.64 -9.66 -11.39
C TYR A 46 -19.50 -10.93 -11.31
N LEU A 47 -20.27 -11.24 -12.37
CA LEU A 47 -21.18 -12.38 -12.36
C LEU A 47 -20.44 -13.72 -12.58
N SER A 48 -19.45 -13.74 -13.46
CA SER A 48 -18.68 -14.96 -13.75
C SER A 48 -17.91 -15.42 -12.52
N GLN A 49 -17.38 -14.49 -11.71
CA GLN A 49 -16.72 -14.86 -10.46
C GLN A 49 -17.65 -15.69 -9.55
N ILE A 50 -18.94 -15.35 -9.47
CA ILE A 50 -19.91 -16.11 -8.65
C ILE A 50 -20.10 -17.50 -9.24
N GLN A 51 -20.33 -17.61 -10.56
CA GLN A 51 -20.56 -18.88 -11.23
C GLN A 51 -19.34 -19.81 -11.14
N PHE A 52 -18.14 -19.30 -11.44
CA PHE A 52 -16.91 -20.10 -11.34
C PHE A 52 -16.58 -20.47 -9.90
N SER A 53 -16.80 -19.55 -8.95
CA SER A 53 -16.62 -19.84 -7.53
C SER A 53 -17.57 -20.96 -7.09
N ASP A 54 -18.84 -20.90 -7.45
CA ASP A 54 -19.83 -21.90 -7.06
C ASP A 54 -19.55 -23.28 -7.68
N ILE A 55 -19.26 -23.35 -8.99
CA ILE A 55 -18.95 -24.62 -9.67
C ILE A 55 -17.74 -25.31 -9.03
N LEU A 56 -16.67 -24.55 -8.79
CA LEU A 56 -15.45 -25.08 -8.19
C LEU A 56 -15.69 -25.47 -6.72
N PHE A 57 -16.40 -24.64 -5.97
CA PHE A 57 -16.73 -24.93 -4.57
C PHE A 57 -17.60 -26.19 -4.44
N ASN A 58 -18.61 -26.35 -5.29
CA ASN A 58 -19.46 -27.54 -5.34
C ASN A 58 -18.67 -28.79 -5.74
N LYS A 59 -17.76 -28.69 -6.72
CA LYS A 59 -16.86 -29.79 -7.10
C LYS A 59 -15.95 -30.20 -5.95
N ILE A 60 -15.39 -29.22 -5.24
CA ILE A 60 -14.57 -29.42 -4.04
C ILE A 60 -15.39 -30.10 -2.94
N ASN A 61 -16.60 -29.62 -2.68
CA ASN A 61 -17.43 -30.13 -1.60
C ASN A 61 -17.87 -31.59 -1.87
N ARG A 62 -18.23 -31.92 -3.12
CA ARG A 62 -18.50 -33.31 -3.52
C ARG A 62 -17.31 -34.22 -3.26
N ASN A 63 -16.12 -33.81 -3.67
CA ASN A 63 -14.91 -34.60 -3.43
C ASN A 63 -14.61 -34.71 -1.92
N LYS A 64 -14.91 -33.67 -1.12
CA LYS A 64 -14.77 -33.70 0.34
C LYS A 64 -15.73 -34.70 1.00
N HIS A 65 -16.97 -34.80 0.51
CA HIS A 65 -17.90 -35.85 0.92
C HIS A 65 -17.34 -37.24 0.59
N THR A 66 -16.91 -37.48 -0.66
CA THR A 66 -16.29 -38.74 -1.06
C THR A 66 -15.05 -39.09 -0.23
N LEU A 67 -14.24 -38.10 0.13
CA LEU A 67 -13.07 -38.29 0.99
C LEU A 67 -13.46 -38.72 2.41
N ARG A 68 -14.56 -38.19 2.96
CA ARG A 68 -15.05 -38.54 4.30
C ARG A 68 -15.54 -39.99 4.36
N ASP A 69 -16.11 -40.48 3.27
CA ASP A 69 -16.62 -41.85 3.14
C ASP A 69 -15.51 -42.88 2.80
N THR A 70 -14.30 -42.41 2.46
CA THR A 70 -13.16 -43.26 2.10
C THR A 70 -12.29 -43.58 3.32
N GLN A 71 -11.90 -44.85 3.49
CA GLN A 71 -11.04 -45.29 4.59
C GLN A 71 -9.64 -44.67 4.51
N LYS A 72 -9.17 -44.09 5.62
CA LYS A 72 -7.83 -43.50 5.78
C LYS A 72 -6.74 -44.56 5.55
N GLY A 73 -5.73 -44.22 4.75
CA GLY A 73 -4.58 -45.11 4.44
C GLY A 73 -4.66 -45.81 3.08
N THR A 74 -5.78 -45.72 2.37
CA THR A 74 -5.91 -46.27 1.01
C THR A 74 -5.24 -45.36 -0.04
N PRO A 75 -4.73 -45.90 -1.16
CA PRO A 75 -4.21 -45.09 -2.27
C PRO A 75 -5.28 -44.20 -2.92
N LEU A 76 -6.55 -44.58 -2.79
CA LEU A 76 -7.70 -43.76 -3.20
C LEU A 76 -7.85 -42.52 -2.32
N TYR A 77 -7.67 -42.64 -1.00
CA TYR A 77 -7.72 -41.51 -0.06
C TYR A 77 -6.66 -40.45 -0.38
N SER A 78 -5.41 -40.85 -0.59
CA SER A 78 -4.32 -39.92 -0.92
C SER A 78 -4.53 -39.24 -2.27
N THR A 79 -5.05 -39.96 -3.26
CA THR A 79 -5.39 -39.43 -4.59
C THR A 79 -6.52 -38.39 -4.52
N ILE A 80 -7.60 -38.68 -3.79
CA ILE A 80 -8.74 -37.75 -3.63
C ILE A 80 -8.30 -36.52 -2.82
N HIS A 81 -7.52 -36.70 -1.76
CA HIS A 81 -6.97 -35.61 -0.96
C HIS A 81 -6.08 -34.68 -1.79
N HIS A 82 -5.18 -35.23 -2.62
CA HIS A 82 -4.35 -34.45 -3.53
C HIS A 82 -5.20 -33.70 -4.57
N LYS A 83 -6.22 -34.35 -5.14
CA LYS A 83 -7.17 -33.75 -6.09
C LYS A 83 -7.97 -32.59 -5.48
N ILE A 84 -8.42 -32.72 -4.24
CA ILE A 84 -9.10 -31.65 -3.49
C ILE A 84 -8.15 -30.48 -3.24
N SER A 85 -6.93 -30.76 -2.78
CA SER A 85 -5.90 -29.74 -2.59
C SER A 85 -5.68 -28.96 -3.87
N SER A 86 -5.41 -29.63 -5.00
CA SER A 86 -5.26 -28.98 -6.32
C SER A 86 -6.49 -28.16 -6.76
N GLN A 87 -7.71 -28.64 -6.53
CA GLN A 87 -8.92 -27.88 -6.90
C GLN A 87 -9.10 -26.60 -6.08
N TRP A 88 -8.83 -26.66 -4.77
CA TRP A 88 -8.82 -25.46 -3.92
C TRP A 88 -7.83 -24.42 -4.41
N THR A 89 -6.72 -24.85 -4.99
CA THR A 89 -5.64 -23.95 -5.36
C THR A 89 -5.93 -23.26 -6.67
N THR A 90 -6.49 -24.01 -7.63
CA THR A 90 -7.12 -23.45 -8.82
C THR A 90 -8.20 -22.44 -8.44
N PHE A 91 -9.06 -22.75 -7.46
CA PHE A 91 -10.10 -21.84 -6.98
C PHE A 91 -9.54 -20.51 -6.46
N TRP A 92 -8.51 -20.54 -5.60
CA TRP A 92 -7.92 -19.33 -5.03
C TRP A 92 -7.12 -18.51 -6.04
N LEU A 93 -6.34 -19.17 -6.89
CA LEU A 93 -5.60 -18.51 -7.97
C LEU A 93 -6.58 -17.81 -8.93
N LEU A 94 -7.66 -18.50 -9.28
CA LEU A 94 -8.72 -17.94 -10.12
C LEU A 94 -9.39 -16.73 -9.43
N LYS A 95 -9.71 -16.81 -8.13
CA LYS A 95 -10.25 -15.67 -7.37
C LYS A 95 -9.30 -14.47 -7.31
N ALA A 96 -8.01 -14.69 -7.07
CA ALA A 96 -7.02 -13.62 -7.02
C ALA A 96 -6.90 -12.90 -8.38
N ILE A 97 -6.89 -13.68 -9.47
CA ILE A 97 -6.92 -13.15 -10.84
C ILE A 97 -8.20 -12.35 -11.09
N TYR A 98 -9.37 -12.89 -10.74
CA TYR A 98 -10.65 -12.17 -10.88
C TYR A 98 -10.67 -10.85 -10.10
N LEU A 99 -10.22 -10.85 -8.85
CA LEU A 99 -10.15 -9.65 -8.01
C LEU A 99 -9.25 -8.57 -8.63
N LEU A 100 -8.08 -8.96 -9.13
CA LEU A 100 -7.14 -8.05 -9.79
C LEU A 100 -7.76 -7.42 -11.04
N PHE A 101 -8.36 -8.23 -11.91
CA PHE A 101 -9.02 -7.72 -13.11
C PHE A 101 -10.22 -6.84 -12.78
N LEU A 102 -11.06 -7.23 -11.82
CA LEU A 102 -12.20 -6.46 -11.36
C LEU A 102 -11.77 -5.09 -10.84
N PHE A 103 -10.72 -5.04 -10.03
CA PHE A 103 -10.14 -3.80 -9.53
C PHE A 103 -9.63 -2.89 -10.67
N ILE A 104 -8.86 -3.44 -11.61
CA ILE A 104 -8.35 -2.69 -12.76
C ILE A 104 -9.50 -2.14 -13.61
N PHE A 105 -10.45 -2.99 -14.02
CA PHE A 105 -11.58 -2.58 -14.85
C PHE A 105 -12.53 -1.61 -14.14
N SER A 106 -12.74 -1.75 -12.82
CA SER A 106 -13.54 -0.81 -12.02
C SER A 106 -12.96 0.61 -12.05
N LEU A 107 -11.64 0.74 -11.90
CA LEU A 107 -11.00 2.05 -11.89
C LEU A 107 -10.87 2.66 -13.29
N LEU A 108 -10.59 1.83 -14.30
CA LEU A 108 -10.58 2.27 -15.70
C LEU A 108 -11.97 2.73 -16.15
N SER A 109 -13.03 1.98 -15.83
CA SER A 109 -14.41 2.37 -16.14
C SER A 109 -14.82 3.65 -15.42
N THR A 110 -14.51 3.78 -14.13
CA THR A 110 -14.80 5.00 -13.35
C THR A 110 -14.13 6.22 -13.97
N SER A 111 -12.82 6.15 -14.22
CA SER A 111 -12.09 7.29 -14.81
C SER A 111 -12.58 7.64 -16.22
N ALA A 112 -12.85 6.65 -17.08
CA ALA A 112 -13.31 6.87 -18.44
C ALA A 112 -14.71 7.50 -18.51
N VAL A 113 -15.67 6.98 -17.74
CA VAL A 113 -17.04 7.51 -17.69
C VAL A 113 -17.05 8.92 -17.09
N VAL A 114 -16.34 9.12 -15.97
CA VAL A 114 -16.27 10.43 -15.30
C VAL A 114 -15.66 11.50 -16.21
N TYR A 115 -14.55 11.17 -16.90
CA TYR A 115 -13.92 12.08 -17.85
C TYR A 115 -14.83 12.40 -19.05
N THR A 116 -15.54 11.40 -19.56
CA THR A 116 -16.49 11.58 -20.66
C THR A 116 -17.63 12.51 -20.25
N MET A 117 -18.18 12.31 -19.06
CA MET A 117 -19.23 13.17 -18.50
C MET A 117 -18.74 14.61 -18.39
N ALA A 118 -17.56 14.85 -17.83
CA ALA A 118 -17.00 16.20 -17.77
C ALA A 118 -16.74 16.82 -19.15
N SER A 119 -16.34 16.02 -20.14
CA SER A 119 -16.14 16.50 -21.52
C SER A 119 -17.45 16.94 -22.16
N ILE A 120 -18.56 16.24 -21.87
CA ILE A 120 -19.91 16.60 -22.32
C ILE A 120 -20.34 17.95 -21.73
N TYR A 121 -20.13 18.17 -20.42
CA TYR A 121 -20.49 19.44 -19.76
C TYR A 121 -19.62 20.63 -20.17
N THR A 122 -18.39 20.38 -20.58
CA THR A 122 -17.45 21.40 -21.06
C THR A 122 -17.54 21.63 -22.58
N SER A 123 -18.44 20.92 -23.27
CA SER A 123 -18.64 20.98 -24.73
C SER A 123 -17.35 20.78 -25.54
N LYS A 124 -16.37 20.05 -25.00
CA LYS A 124 -15.12 19.73 -25.70
C LYS A 124 -15.32 18.61 -26.71
N GLU A 125 -14.52 18.59 -27.78
CA GLU A 125 -14.51 17.47 -28.71
C GLU A 125 -14.14 16.16 -28.01
N ILE A 126 -15.06 15.19 -28.10
CA ILE A 126 -14.97 13.90 -27.44
C ILE A 126 -14.61 12.84 -28.48
N SER A 127 -13.45 12.21 -28.32
CA SER A 127 -13.08 11.03 -29.10
C SER A 127 -12.66 9.90 -28.16
N PHE A 128 -13.03 8.66 -28.50
CA PHE A 128 -12.70 7.48 -27.70
C PHE A 128 -11.18 7.32 -27.50
N LYS A 129 -10.40 7.60 -28.54
CA LYS A 129 -8.93 7.59 -28.49
C LYS A 129 -8.38 8.58 -27.44
N LYS A 130 -8.97 9.78 -27.36
CA LYS A 130 -8.60 10.81 -26.38
C LYS A 130 -8.98 10.40 -24.96
N ILE A 131 -10.13 9.75 -24.76
CA ILE A 131 -10.52 9.23 -23.44
C ILE A 131 -9.51 8.16 -22.98
N MET A 132 -9.21 7.20 -23.84
CA MET A 132 -8.32 6.08 -23.50
C MET A 132 -6.87 6.50 -23.25
N SER A 133 -6.39 7.60 -23.85
CA SER A 133 -5.05 8.13 -23.57
C SER A 133 -4.95 8.87 -22.23
N VAL A 134 -6.06 9.43 -21.74
CA VAL A 134 -6.10 10.16 -20.46
C VAL A 134 -6.27 9.22 -19.27
N VAL A 135 -7.05 8.14 -19.43
CA VAL A 135 -7.41 7.18 -18.37
C VAL A 135 -6.20 6.67 -17.55
N PRO A 136 -5.08 6.20 -18.15
CA PRO A 136 -3.92 5.71 -17.39
C PRO A 136 -3.28 6.76 -16.47
N LYS A 137 -3.37 8.05 -16.82
CA LYS A 137 -2.79 9.17 -16.05
C LYS A 137 -3.62 9.56 -14.84
N VAL A 138 -4.93 9.41 -14.94
CA VAL A 138 -5.86 9.73 -13.85
C VAL A 138 -6.02 8.54 -12.90
N TRP A 139 -5.74 7.33 -13.40
CA TRP A 139 -5.84 6.10 -12.63
C TRP A 139 -5.06 6.14 -11.31
N MET A 140 -3.85 6.69 -11.28
CA MET A 140 -3.06 6.79 -10.04
C MET A 140 -3.69 7.69 -8.97
N ARG A 141 -4.27 8.83 -9.37
CA ARG A 141 -4.98 9.72 -8.44
C ARG A 141 -6.22 9.04 -7.86
N LEU A 142 -6.93 8.32 -8.73
CA LEU A 142 -8.11 7.53 -8.35
C LEU A 142 -7.72 6.37 -7.42
N MET A 143 -6.65 5.64 -7.73
CA MET A 143 -6.08 4.57 -6.90
C MET A 143 -5.79 5.04 -5.48
N ILE A 144 -5.12 6.20 -5.33
CA ILE A 144 -4.80 6.75 -4.01
C ILE A 144 -6.07 7.07 -3.21
N THR A 145 -7.09 7.62 -3.88
CA THR A 145 -8.39 7.94 -3.26
C THR A 145 -9.15 6.68 -2.87
N PHE A 146 -9.12 5.65 -3.72
CA PHE A 146 -9.70 4.35 -3.46
C PHE A 146 -9.06 3.69 -2.24
N PHE A 147 -7.73 3.62 -2.16
CA PHE A 147 -7.04 3.02 -1.01
C PHE A 147 -7.29 3.77 0.30
N TRP A 148 -7.34 5.09 0.28
CA TRP A 148 -7.69 5.87 1.47
C TRP A 148 -9.13 5.59 1.94
N SER A 149 -10.05 5.50 1.00
CA SER A 149 -11.45 5.21 1.32
C SER A 149 -11.62 3.77 1.84
N PHE A 150 -10.94 2.81 1.21
CA PHE A 150 -10.86 1.43 1.67
C PHE A 150 -10.29 1.34 3.09
N PHE A 151 -9.20 2.08 3.38
CA PHE A 151 -8.61 2.12 4.71
C PHE A 151 -9.58 2.69 5.76
N ILE A 152 -10.33 3.74 5.43
CA ILE A 152 -11.33 4.32 6.34
C ILE A 152 -12.47 3.35 6.61
N VAL A 153 -12.99 2.67 5.57
CA VAL A 153 -14.00 1.62 5.75
C VAL A 153 -13.45 0.49 6.60
N PHE A 154 -12.21 0.04 6.35
CA PHE A 154 -11.56 -1.01 7.13
C PHE A 154 -11.44 -0.64 8.62
N VAL A 155 -10.93 0.56 8.93
CA VAL A 155 -10.84 1.04 10.32
C VAL A 155 -12.22 1.17 10.96
N TYR A 156 -13.20 1.73 10.23
CA TYR A 156 -14.58 1.87 10.72
C TYR A 156 -15.21 0.51 11.04
N THR A 157 -15.04 -0.49 10.17
CA THR A 157 -15.48 -1.86 10.41
C THR A 157 -14.72 -2.50 11.58
N LEU A 158 -13.40 -2.34 11.66
CA LEU A 158 -12.59 -2.90 12.75
C LEU A 158 -12.99 -2.34 14.12
N LEU A 159 -13.21 -1.02 14.22
CA LEU A 159 -13.68 -0.36 15.44
C LEU A 159 -15.06 -0.87 15.85
N THR A 160 -15.97 -1.05 14.89
CA THR A 160 -17.33 -1.55 15.15
C THR A 160 -17.29 -3.00 15.61
N VAL A 161 -16.53 -3.87 14.94
CA VAL A 161 -16.36 -5.28 15.34
C VAL A 161 -15.70 -5.36 16.71
N GLY A 162 -14.66 -4.57 16.96
CA GLY A 162 -14.01 -4.47 18.27
C GLY A 162 -14.98 -4.02 19.37
N LEU A 163 -15.88 -3.08 19.08
CA LEU A 163 -16.93 -2.64 20.01
C LEU A 163 -17.95 -3.75 20.28
N ILE A 164 -18.40 -4.48 19.25
CA ILE A 164 -19.34 -5.61 19.43
C ILE A 164 -18.68 -6.72 20.26
N VAL A 165 -17.41 -7.01 20.02
CA VAL A 165 -16.63 -7.97 20.81
C VAL A 165 -16.46 -7.51 22.26
N LEU A 166 -16.16 -6.23 22.47
CA LEU A 166 -16.04 -5.65 23.81
C LEU A 166 -17.38 -5.76 24.56
N LEU A 167 -18.50 -5.44 23.89
CA LEU A 167 -19.84 -5.61 24.44
C LEU A 167 -20.13 -7.07 24.76
N ALA A 168 -19.72 -8.01 23.90
CA ALA A 168 -19.84 -9.43 24.15
C ALA A 168 -19.05 -9.82 25.40
N PHE A 169 -17.81 -9.36 25.55
CA PHE A 169 -16.97 -9.68 26.71
C PHE A 169 -17.48 -9.06 28.02
N ILE A 170 -18.06 -7.86 27.99
CA ILE A 170 -18.61 -7.20 29.19
C ILE A 170 -19.93 -7.82 29.63
N ILE A 171 -20.78 -8.22 28.68
CA ILE A 171 -22.16 -8.65 28.96
C ILE A 171 -22.27 -10.17 29.11
N ILE A 172 -21.49 -10.92 28.33
CA ILE A 172 -21.50 -12.39 28.33
C ILE A 172 -20.48 -12.87 29.37
N GLU A 173 -20.92 -12.92 30.62
CA GLU A 173 -20.28 -13.77 31.63
C GLU A 173 -20.74 -15.23 31.42
N PRO A 174 -19.85 -16.22 31.58
CA PRO A 174 -20.17 -17.62 31.27
C PRO A 174 -21.25 -18.25 32.17
N ASP A 175 -21.70 -17.59 33.24
CA ASP A 175 -22.55 -18.17 34.27
C ASP A 175 -23.92 -17.48 34.51
N GLU A 176 -24.32 -16.43 33.75
CA GLU A 176 -25.60 -15.73 34.03
C GLU A 176 -26.55 -15.47 32.82
N GLY A 177 -27.75 -16.06 32.91
CA GLY A 177 -29.09 -15.52 32.53
C GLY A 177 -29.43 -15.15 31.07
N GLU A 178 -30.54 -15.71 30.54
CA GLU A 178 -31.14 -15.36 29.22
C GLU A 178 -31.37 -13.85 29.00
N GLY A 179 -31.59 -13.08 30.07
CA GLY A 179 -31.80 -11.63 30.02
C GLY A 179 -30.57 -10.84 29.54
N ARG A 180 -29.35 -11.26 29.92
CA ARG A 180 -28.10 -10.60 29.47
C ARG A 180 -27.84 -10.86 27.98
N ALA A 181 -28.20 -12.05 27.49
CA ALA A 181 -28.10 -12.39 26.07
C ALA A 181 -29.05 -11.54 25.20
N ILE A 182 -30.31 -11.34 25.65
CA ILE A 182 -31.27 -10.46 24.96
C ILE A 182 -30.76 -9.01 24.96
N LEU A 183 -30.23 -8.54 26.09
CA LEU A 183 -29.64 -7.19 26.20
C LEU A 183 -28.45 -7.01 25.24
N PHE A 184 -27.56 -8.00 25.14
CA PHE A 184 -26.47 -8.01 24.17
C PHE A 184 -27.00 -7.94 22.73
N LEU A 185 -28.00 -8.74 22.36
CA LEU A 185 -28.59 -8.73 21.02
C LEU A 185 -29.20 -7.37 20.66
N VAL A 186 -29.90 -6.73 21.60
CA VAL A 186 -30.47 -5.39 21.40
C VAL A 186 -29.37 -4.36 21.20
N LEU A 187 -28.34 -4.35 22.06
CA LEU A 187 -27.23 -3.40 21.96
C LEU A 187 -26.39 -3.62 20.68
N ALA A 188 -26.08 -4.87 20.36
CA ALA A 188 -25.38 -5.24 19.13
C ALA A 188 -26.22 -4.87 17.89
N GLY A 189 -27.55 -4.99 17.96
CA GLY A 189 -28.48 -4.54 16.94
C GLY A 189 -28.42 -3.03 16.72
N ILE A 190 -28.43 -2.23 17.79
CA ILE A 190 -28.31 -0.75 17.71
C ILE A 190 -26.95 -0.34 17.11
N VAL A 191 -25.86 -0.99 17.56
CA VAL A 191 -24.51 -0.75 17.01
C VAL A 191 -24.46 -1.12 15.53
N SER A 192 -25.06 -2.26 15.14
CA SER A 192 -25.11 -2.72 13.74
C SER A 192 -25.93 -1.78 12.85
N LEU A 193 -27.05 -1.24 13.35
CA LEU A 193 -27.85 -0.24 12.63
C LEU A 193 -27.06 1.06 12.43
N THR A 194 -26.38 1.52 13.48
CA THR A 194 -25.50 2.69 13.41
C THR A 194 -24.36 2.46 12.42
N TYR A 195 -23.79 1.25 12.41
CA TYR A 195 -22.78 0.83 11.44
C TYR A 195 -23.28 0.94 10.00
N LEU A 196 -24.47 0.41 9.71
CA LEU A 196 -25.09 0.46 8.37
C LEU A 196 -25.29 1.91 7.90
N VAL A 197 -25.81 2.79 8.77
CA VAL A 197 -26.01 4.21 8.45
C VAL A 197 -24.66 4.89 8.13
N GLY A 198 -23.65 4.65 8.96
CA GLY A 198 -22.30 5.19 8.70
C GLY A 198 -21.66 4.62 7.44
N LEU A 199 -21.87 3.33 7.13
CA LEU A 199 -21.35 2.70 5.91
C LEU A 199 -21.98 3.31 4.65
N VAL A 200 -23.29 3.56 4.65
CA VAL A 200 -23.99 4.26 3.57
C VAL A 200 -23.40 5.66 3.35
N TYR A 201 -23.16 6.39 4.44
CA TYR A 201 -22.57 7.72 4.38
C TYR A 201 -21.13 7.70 3.84
N ILE A 202 -20.28 6.82 4.37
CA ILE A 202 -18.88 6.68 3.94
C ILE A 202 -18.83 6.20 2.48
N GLY A 203 -19.71 5.29 2.07
CA GLY A 203 -19.84 4.81 0.70
C GLY A 203 -20.24 5.92 -0.29
N ALA A 204 -21.25 6.72 0.04
CA ALA A 204 -21.62 7.89 -0.77
C ALA A 204 -20.45 8.89 -0.89
N ALA A 205 -19.77 9.18 0.23
CA ALA A 205 -18.61 10.07 0.25
C ALA A 205 -17.41 9.51 -0.53
N TRP A 206 -17.18 8.20 -0.50
CA TRP A 206 -16.15 7.52 -1.27
C TRP A 206 -16.43 7.66 -2.77
N ASN A 207 -17.62 7.26 -3.23
CA ASN A 207 -17.95 7.32 -4.66
C ASN A 207 -17.83 8.74 -5.22
N LEU A 208 -18.29 9.73 -4.46
CA LEU A 208 -18.12 11.12 -4.83
C LEU A 208 -16.65 11.56 -4.82
N ALA A 209 -15.84 11.11 -3.86
CA ALA A 209 -14.41 11.39 -3.83
C ALA A 209 -13.66 10.78 -5.02
N CYS A 210 -14.08 9.60 -5.50
CA CYS A 210 -13.57 9.00 -6.74
C CYS A 210 -13.82 9.93 -7.93
N VAL A 211 -15.03 10.47 -8.07
CA VAL A 211 -15.37 11.46 -9.11
C VAL A 211 -14.50 12.72 -8.99
N ILE A 212 -14.39 13.29 -7.78
CA ILE A 212 -13.54 14.46 -7.51
C ILE A 212 -12.08 14.20 -7.89
N SER A 213 -11.55 13.02 -7.58
CA SER A 213 -10.16 12.67 -7.86
C SER A 213 -9.84 12.60 -9.36
N VAL A 214 -10.86 12.30 -10.17
CA VAL A 214 -10.74 12.28 -11.63
C VAL A 214 -10.81 13.71 -12.18
N LEU A 215 -11.80 14.49 -11.73
CA LEU A 215 -12.12 15.80 -12.28
C LEU A 215 -11.23 16.93 -11.76
N GLU A 216 -10.74 16.83 -10.53
CA GLU A 216 -9.97 17.87 -9.87
C GLU A 216 -8.53 17.41 -9.60
N LYS A 217 -7.63 18.37 -9.35
CA LYS A 217 -6.24 18.09 -8.92
C LYS A 217 -6.15 17.57 -7.47
N ILE A 218 -7.29 17.36 -6.81
CA ILE A 218 -7.39 16.95 -5.40
C ILE A 218 -7.71 15.45 -5.34
N TYR A 219 -6.97 14.68 -4.55
CA TYR A 219 -7.15 13.23 -4.41
C TYR A 219 -6.83 12.76 -2.98
N GLY A 220 -7.06 11.47 -2.69
CA GLY A 220 -6.84 10.89 -1.36
C GLY A 220 -7.77 11.49 -0.31
N LEU A 221 -7.23 11.71 0.89
CA LEU A 221 -8.00 12.24 2.03
C LEU A 221 -8.52 13.67 1.81
N LYS A 222 -7.81 14.48 0.99
CA LYS A 222 -8.29 15.83 0.61
C LYS A 222 -9.55 15.74 -0.25
N ALA A 223 -9.60 14.80 -1.20
CA ALA A 223 -10.80 14.57 -2.02
C ALA A 223 -11.97 14.05 -1.18
N LEU A 224 -11.70 13.20 -0.18
CA LEU A 224 -12.72 12.70 0.74
C LEU A 224 -13.25 13.79 1.68
N LYS A 225 -12.38 14.70 2.16
CA LYS A 225 -12.81 15.87 2.92
C LYS A 225 -13.69 16.79 2.06
N LYS A 226 -13.30 17.00 0.79
CA LYS A 226 -14.10 17.80 -0.14
C LYS A 226 -15.43 17.11 -0.46
N SER A 227 -15.46 15.80 -0.68
CA SER A 227 -16.71 15.07 -0.94
C SER A 227 -17.68 15.17 0.24
N LYS A 228 -17.19 15.03 1.48
CA LYS A 228 -17.95 15.28 2.70
C LYS A 228 -18.57 16.68 2.74
N ASN A 229 -17.79 17.71 2.39
CA ASN A 229 -18.29 19.09 2.36
C ASN A 229 -19.33 19.30 1.25
N LEU A 230 -19.13 18.70 0.08
CA LEU A 230 -20.06 18.82 -1.05
C LEU A 230 -21.39 18.10 -0.79
N ILE A 231 -21.36 16.94 -0.13
CA ILE A 231 -22.58 16.19 0.24
C ILE A 231 -23.38 16.94 1.32
N LYS A 232 -22.71 17.77 2.13
CA LYS A 232 -23.34 18.59 3.17
C LYS A 232 -24.35 19.54 2.51
N GLY A 233 -25.64 19.38 2.84
CA GLY A 233 -26.76 20.14 2.24
C GLY A 233 -27.75 19.27 1.46
N ARG A 234 -27.28 18.20 0.78
CA ARG A 234 -28.14 17.24 0.06
C ARG A 234 -27.80 15.77 0.35
N ILE A 235 -27.43 15.51 1.59
CA ILE A 235 -27.07 14.18 2.07
C ILE A 235 -28.17 13.15 1.77
N TRP A 236 -29.43 13.51 2.00
CA TRP A 236 -30.58 12.64 1.76
C TRP A 236 -30.70 12.21 0.29
N VAL A 237 -30.55 13.14 -0.67
CA VAL A 237 -30.65 12.82 -2.10
C VAL A 237 -29.51 11.90 -2.53
N SER A 238 -28.27 12.20 -2.12
CA SER A 238 -27.10 11.38 -2.46
C SER A 238 -27.16 10.00 -1.81
N SER A 239 -27.56 9.91 -0.55
CA SER A 239 -27.67 8.64 0.18
C SER A 239 -28.82 7.77 -0.33
N VAL A 240 -29.99 8.33 -0.62
CA VAL A 240 -31.12 7.56 -1.19
C VAL A 240 -30.75 6.96 -2.54
N ILE A 241 -30.12 7.75 -3.43
CA ILE A 241 -29.67 7.25 -4.74
C ILE A 241 -28.60 6.16 -4.57
N PHE A 242 -27.63 6.37 -3.68
CA PHE A 242 -26.59 5.38 -3.40
C PHE A 242 -27.19 4.06 -2.90
N VAL A 243 -28.10 4.12 -1.91
CA VAL A 243 -28.81 2.94 -1.39
C VAL A 243 -29.62 2.23 -2.48
N MET A 244 -30.39 2.96 -3.30
CA MET A 244 -31.17 2.36 -4.39
C MET A 244 -30.29 1.63 -5.41
N LEU A 245 -29.15 2.23 -5.78
CA LEU A 245 -28.21 1.62 -6.71
C LEU A 245 -27.51 0.38 -6.12
N GLU A 246 -27.08 0.44 -4.86
CA GLU A 246 -26.48 -0.70 -4.15
C GLU A 246 -27.47 -1.85 -3.97
N VAL A 247 -28.71 -1.57 -3.55
CA VAL A 247 -29.77 -2.58 -3.43
C VAL A 247 -30.06 -3.23 -4.78
N SER A 248 -30.08 -2.46 -5.86
CA SER A 248 -30.24 -3.00 -7.22
C SER A 248 -29.07 -3.90 -7.62
N PHE A 249 -27.84 -3.50 -7.28
CA PHE A 249 -26.63 -4.26 -7.56
C PHE A 249 -26.63 -5.60 -6.83
N PHE A 250 -26.85 -5.60 -5.51
CA PHE A 250 -26.97 -6.82 -4.72
C PHE A 250 -28.19 -7.66 -5.11
N GLY A 251 -29.29 -7.03 -5.51
CA GLY A 251 -30.49 -7.71 -6.00
C GLY A 251 -30.22 -8.55 -7.25
N ILE A 252 -29.53 -8.00 -8.24
CA ILE A 252 -29.17 -8.76 -9.45
C ILE A 252 -28.19 -9.89 -9.12
N LEU A 253 -27.19 -9.65 -8.26
CA LEU A 253 -26.28 -10.70 -7.80
C LEU A 253 -27.04 -11.82 -7.07
N GLY A 254 -28.03 -11.46 -6.24
CA GLY A 254 -28.89 -12.40 -5.51
C GLY A 254 -29.78 -13.22 -6.44
N VAL A 255 -30.44 -12.60 -7.42
CA VAL A 255 -31.23 -13.32 -8.44
C VAL A 255 -30.35 -14.26 -9.26
N PHE A 256 -29.16 -13.81 -9.68
CA PHE A 256 -28.22 -14.66 -10.40
C PHE A 256 -27.76 -15.85 -9.56
N SER A 257 -27.38 -15.63 -8.30
CA SER A 257 -26.92 -16.70 -7.40
C SER A 257 -28.05 -17.67 -7.02
N GLY A 258 -29.22 -17.16 -6.65
CA GLY A 258 -30.34 -17.98 -6.18
C GLY A 258 -31.08 -18.70 -7.31
N VAL A 259 -31.35 -18.01 -8.42
CA VAL A 259 -32.21 -18.53 -9.51
C VAL A 259 -31.39 -19.16 -10.63
N VAL A 260 -30.34 -18.49 -11.12
CA VAL A 260 -29.54 -18.99 -12.26
C VAL A 260 -28.64 -20.14 -11.82
N ILE A 261 -27.92 -19.98 -10.70
CA ILE A 261 -27.00 -21.01 -10.21
C ILE A 261 -27.76 -22.11 -9.45
N HIS A 262 -28.47 -21.76 -8.38
CA HIS A 262 -29.09 -22.74 -7.47
C HIS A 262 -30.52 -23.15 -7.83
N GLY A 263 -31.21 -22.44 -8.73
CA GLY A 263 -32.62 -22.69 -9.02
C GLY A 263 -32.84 -24.05 -9.66
N SER A 264 -33.51 -24.98 -8.97
CA SER A 264 -33.85 -26.31 -9.50
C SER A 264 -35.10 -26.29 -10.40
N SER A 265 -35.97 -25.28 -10.24
CA SER A 265 -37.27 -25.19 -10.93
C SER A 265 -37.20 -24.57 -12.34
N VAL A 266 -36.07 -24.03 -12.76
CA VAL A 266 -35.91 -23.36 -14.07
C VAL A 266 -35.14 -24.28 -15.01
N GLY A 267 -35.74 -24.60 -16.17
CA GLY A 267 -35.09 -25.38 -17.21
C GLY A 267 -33.79 -24.74 -17.72
N ILE A 268 -32.90 -25.54 -18.31
CA ILE A 268 -31.56 -25.09 -18.76
C ILE A 268 -31.65 -23.88 -19.70
N PHE A 269 -32.60 -23.88 -20.63
CA PHE A 269 -32.85 -22.75 -21.54
C PHE A 269 -33.25 -21.48 -20.78
N GLY A 270 -34.14 -21.60 -19.77
CA GLY A 270 -34.54 -20.48 -18.92
C GLY A 270 -33.37 -19.90 -18.11
N LYS A 271 -32.47 -20.75 -17.61
CA LYS A 271 -31.25 -20.31 -16.92
C LYS A 271 -30.30 -19.53 -17.83
N MET A 272 -30.12 -19.98 -19.08
CA MET A 272 -29.28 -19.27 -20.06
C MET A 272 -29.85 -17.90 -20.40
N VAL A 273 -31.16 -17.82 -20.67
CA VAL A 273 -31.84 -16.55 -20.98
C VAL A 273 -31.80 -15.60 -19.79
N LEU A 274 -32.13 -16.08 -18.58
CA LEU A 274 -32.11 -15.27 -17.37
C LEU A 274 -30.69 -14.84 -16.98
N GLY A 275 -29.70 -15.71 -17.16
CA GLY A 275 -28.29 -15.38 -16.96
C GLY A 275 -27.83 -14.26 -17.90
N LEU A 276 -28.11 -14.39 -19.21
CA LEU A 276 -27.80 -13.36 -20.20
C LEU A 276 -28.49 -12.03 -19.87
N LEU A 277 -29.76 -12.08 -19.46
CA LEU A 277 -30.50 -10.91 -18.99
C LEU A 277 -29.81 -10.26 -17.78
N CYS A 278 -29.34 -11.05 -16.81
CA CYS A 278 -28.59 -10.53 -15.66
C CYS A 278 -27.27 -9.86 -16.08
N TYR A 279 -26.51 -10.42 -17.02
CA TYR A 279 -25.30 -9.77 -17.55
C TYR A 279 -25.60 -8.42 -18.22
N LEU A 280 -26.66 -8.35 -19.03
CA LEU A 280 -27.09 -7.11 -19.67
C LEU A 280 -27.55 -6.07 -18.63
N LEU A 281 -28.37 -6.47 -17.66
CA LEU A 281 -28.84 -5.61 -16.58
C LEU A 281 -27.69 -5.11 -15.70
N MET A 282 -26.71 -5.95 -15.36
CA MET A 282 -25.51 -5.53 -14.62
C MET A 282 -24.68 -4.53 -15.41
N THR A 283 -24.51 -4.74 -16.71
CA THR A 283 -23.79 -3.80 -17.58
C THR A 283 -24.46 -2.42 -17.57
N ILE A 284 -25.79 -2.40 -17.75
CA ILE A 284 -26.59 -1.18 -17.72
C ILE A 284 -26.49 -0.53 -16.34
N LEU A 285 -26.65 -1.30 -15.26
CA LEU A 285 -26.60 -0.80 -13.90
C LEU A 285 -25.24 -0.18 -13.55
N ILE A 286 -24.12 -0.84 -13.86
CA ILE A 286 -22.78 -0.30 -13.60
C ILE A 286 -22.54 0.97 -14.42
N HIS A 287 -23.00 1.02 -15.68
CA HIS A 287 -22.90 2.23 -16.49
C HIS A 287 -23.69 3.39 -15.87
N PHE A 288 -24.97 3.16 -15.54
CA PHE A 288 -25.82 4.17 -14.90
C PHE A 288 -25.29 4.58 -13.54
N TYR A 289 -24.76 3.65 -12.75
CA TYR A 289 -24.11 3.92 -11.48
C TYR A 289 -23.01 4.97 -11.66
N LEU A 290 -22.08 4.75 -12.58
CA LEU A 290 -20.97 5.68 -12.83
C LEU A 290 -21.45 7.05 -13.34
N VAL A 291 -22.43 7.09 -14.23
CA VAL A 291 -23.02 8.34 -14.76
C VAL A 291 -23.74 9.11 -13.64
N ILE A 292 -24.55 8.44 -12.83
CA ILE A 292 -25.30 9.06 -11.74
C ILE A 292 -24.36 9.61 -10.66
N GLN A 293 -23.29 8.88 -10.32
CA GLN A 293 -22.28 9.39 -9.38
C GLN A 293 -21.63 10.70 -9.89
N THR A 294 -21.36 10.80 -11.19
CA THR A 294 -20.87 12.05 -11.78
C THR A 294 -21.92 13.17 -11.76
N MET A 295 -23.19 12.83 -11.95
CA MET A 295 -24.29 13.79 -11.82
C MET A 295 -24.40 14.33 -10.42
N ILE A 296 -24.32 13.46 -9.41
CA ILE A 296 -24.36 13.88 -8.01
C ILE A 296 -23.22 14.87 -7.73
N TYR A 297 -22.02 14.64 -8.27
CA TYR A 297 -20.94 15.63 -8.17
C TYR A 297 -21.33 17.00 -8.74
N PHE A 298 -21.85 17.06 -9.97
CA PHE A 298 -22.23 18.33 -10.58
C PHE A 298 -23.39 19.01 -9.86
N VAL A 299 -24.38 18.24 -9.38
CA VAL A 299 -25.52 18.75 -8.59
C VAL A 299 -25.03 19.31 -7.25
N CYS A 300 -24.21 18.55 -6.50
CA CYS A 300 -23.66 19.00 -5.23
C CYS A 300 -22.77 20.24 -5.41
N LYS A 301 -21.97 20.28 -6.47
CA LYS A 301 -21.10 21.43 -6.77
C LYS A 301 -21.91 22.68 -7.11
N SER A 302 -22.94 22.55 -7.95
CA SER A 302 -23.85 23.65 -8.31
C SER A 302 -24.59 24.20 -7.08
N HIS A 303 -25.03 23.32 -6.17
CA HIS A 303 -25.73 23.71 -4.93
C HIS A 303 -24.89 24.58 -3.99
N HIS A 304 -23.57 24.41 -3.94
CA HIS A 304 -22.68 25.25 -3.13
C HIS A 304 -22.28 26.56 -3.82
N HIS A 305 -22.90 26.88 -4.98
CA HIS A 305 -22.52 27.99 -5.85
C HIS A 305 -21.03 27.98 -6.25
N GLU A 306 -20.36 26.82 -6.14
CA GLU A 306 -19.03 26.63 -6.73
C GLU A 306 -19.23 26.58 -8.25
N ASN A 307 -18.93 27.70 -8.92
CA ASN A 307 -19.10 27.76 -10.37
C ASN A 307 -18.22 26.67 -11.02
N ILE A 308 -18.80 25.86 -11.90
CA ILE A 308 -18.02 24.91 -12.70
C ILE A 308 -17.18 25.76 -13.64
N ASP A 309 -15.95 26.06 -13.24
CA ASP A 309 -14.99 26.74 -14.10
C ASP A 309 -14.69 25.84 -15.30
N ARG A 310 -15.49 26.00 -16.36
CA ARG A 310 -15.41 25.19 -17.57
C ARG A 310 -14.07 25.39 -18.24
N SER A 311 -13.52 26.61 -18.18
CA SER A 311 -12.17 26.97 -18.64
C SER A 311 -11.09 26.28 -17.81
N GLY A 312 -11.11 26.36 -16.48
CA GLY A 312 -10.11 25.71 -15.63
C GLY A 312 -10.20 24.19 -15.62
N LEU A 313 -11.41 23.62 -15.75
CA LEU A 313 -11.59 22.18 -15.97
C LEU A 313 -11.07 21.79 -17.36
N ALA A 314 -11.40 22.55 -18.40
CA ALA A 314 -10.89 22.35 -19.76
C ALA A 314 -9.37 22.43 -19.84
N GLU A 315 -8.77 23.45 -19.22
CA GLU A 315 -7.33 23.67 -19.16
C GLU A 315 -6.64 22.58 -18.35
N HIS A 316 -7.24 22.11 -17.25
CA HIS A 316 -6.75 20.97 -16.49
C HIS A 316 -6.75 19.68 -17.31
N LEU A 317 -7.82 19.41 -18.07
CA LEU A 317 -7.90 18.25 -18.96
C LEU A 317 -6.88 18.35 -20.11
N GLU A 318 -6.61 19.56 -20.60
CA GLU A 318 -5.65 19.86 -21.67
C GLU A 318 -4.20 19.84 -21.20
N ALA A 319 -3.90 20.34 -20.00
CA ALA A 319 -2.63 20.18 -19.33
C ALA A 319 -2.31 18.70 -19.07
N CYS A 320 -3.33 17.88 -18.77
CA CYS A 320 -3.17 16.43 -18.62
C CYS A 320 -2.79 15.75 -19.96
N TYR A 321 -3.30 16.28 -21.07
CA TYR A 321 -3.02 15.85 -22.44
C TYR A 321 -1.64 16.33 -22.93
N VAL A 322 -1.33 17.62 -22.83
CA VAL A 322 -0.04 18.23 -23.24
C VAL A 322 1.14 17.69 -22.43
N ARG A 323 0.94 17.26 -21.17
CA ARG A 323 1.98 16.56 -20.41
C ARG A 323 2.35 15.19 -20.99
N LEU A 324 1.59 14.57 -21.90
CA LEU A 324 2.01 13.30 -22.57
C LEU A 324 3.28 13.50 -23.41
N ASP A 325 3.41 14.63 -24.10
CA ASP A 325 4.53 14.84 -25.04
C ASP A 325 5.81 15.32 -24.35
N ARG A 326 5.70 15.89 -23.14
CA ARG A 326 6.85 16.46 -22.39
C ARG A 326 7.45 15.53 -21.32
N GLU A 327 6.96 14.30 -21.16
CA GLU A 327 7.27 13.44 -19.99
C GLU A 327 8.60 12.68 -20.12
N LYS A 328 9.69 13.39 -20.47
CA LYS A 328 11.08 12.92 -20.33
C LYS A 328 11.93 13.75 -19.35
N ASP A 329 11.45 14.88 -18.87
CA ASP A 329 12.25 15.73 -17.98
C ASP A 329 11.96 15.43 -16.51
N VAL A 330 12.95 14.86 -15.82
CA VAL A 330 13.00 14.73 -14.35
C VAL A 330 13.02 16.13 -13.75
N GLN A 331 12.26 16.38 -12.68
CA GLN A 331 12.14 17.72 -12.11
C GLN A 331 13.45 18.13 -11.44
N GLU A 332 13.85 19.40 -11.58
CA GLU A 332 15.15 19.85 -11.09
C GLU A 332 15.25 19.78 -9.55
N PRO A 333 16.44 19.49 -8.99
CA PRO A 333 16.62 19.30 -7.55
C PRO A 333 16.21 20.51 -6.69
N GLU A 334 16.27 21.71 -7.26
CA GLU A 334 15.98 22.99 -6.60
C GLU A 334 14.48 23.24 -6.38
N GLU A 335 13.62 22.62 -7.19
CA GLU A 335 12.15 22.71 -7.05
C GLU A 335 11.59 21.69 -6.04
N LEU A 336 12.40 20.71 -5.62
CA LEU A 336 11.97 19.64 -4.71
C LEU A 336 11.60 20.15 -3.31
N GLN A 337 12.13 21.30 -2.88
CA GLN A 337 11.77 21.92 -1.60
C GLN A 337 10.28 22.24 -1.46
N PHE A 338 9.55 22.46 -2.56
CA PHE A 338 8.11 22.75 -2.52
C PHE A 338 7.24 21.49 -2.52
N LEU A 339 7.83 20.30 -2.63
CA LEU A 339 7.09 19.05 -2.58
C LEU A 339 6.51 18.85 -1.17
N GLY A 340 5.18 18.85 -1.11
CA GLY A 340 4.42 18.33 0.03
C GLY A 340 4.30 16.81 -0.01
N PHE A 341 3.59 16.24 0.97
CA PHE A 341 3.35 14.80 1.10
C PHE A 341 3.01 14.09 -0.23
N PHE A 342 2.07 14.66 -0.99
CA PHE A 342 1.59 14.08 -2.24
C PHE A 342 2.56 14.21 -3.40
N GLY A 343 3.33 15.30 -3.42
CA GLY A 343 4.36 15.52 -4.44
C GLY A 343 5.46 14.46 -4.34
N ILE A 344 5.87 14.08 -3.13
CA ILE A 344 6.89 13.06 -2.89
C ILE A 344 6.48 11.71 -3.52
N TYR A 345 5.23 11.28 -3.32
CA TYR A 345 4.72 10.05 -3.94
C TYR A 345 4.63 10.13 -5.46
N GLN A 346 4.18 11.27 -5.99
CA GLN A 346 4.06 11.47 -7.43
C GLN A 346 5.43 11.45 -8.10
N GLU A 347 6.42 12.13 -7.53
CA GLU A 347 7.77 12.17 -8.07
C GLU A 347 8.45 10.80 -7.99
N SER A 348 8.29 10.11 -6.85
CA SER A 348 8.78 8.73 -6.69
C SER A 348 8.21 7.80 -7.77
N PHE A 349 6.90 7.90 -8.04
CA PHE A 349 6.25 7.09 -9.07
C PHE A 349 6.74 7.44 -10.49
N LYS A 350 6.89 8.74 -10.78
CA LYS A 350 7.42 9.23 -12.06
C LYS A 350 8.82 8.68 -12.32
N ILE A 351 9.70 8.73 -11.32
CA ILE A 351 11.06 8.18 -11.37
C ILE A 351 11.03 6.66 -11.64
N THR A 352 10.22 5.91 -10.87
CA THR A 352 10.09 4.46 -11.04
C THR A 352 9.62 4.08 -12.45
N VAL A 353 8.65 4.80 -13.01
CA VAL A 353 8.11 4.53 -14.36
C VAL A 353 9.11 4.91 -15.45
N ALA A 354 9.76 6.07 -15.33
CA ALA A 354 10.72 6.57 -16.32
C ALA A 354 11.89 5.59 -16.51
N TRP A 355 12.40 5.01 -15.41
CA TRP A 355 13.58 4.14 -15.41
C TRP A 355 13.25 2.66 -15.18
N ARG A 356 12.03 2.23 -15.55
CA ARG A 356 11.51 0.87 -15.29
C ARG A 356 12.43 -0.26 -15.72
N LYS A 357 13.22 -0.10 -16.79
CA LYS A 357 14.15 -1.13 -17.30
C LYS A 357 15.31 -1.42 -16.33
N ILE A 358 15.82 -0.39 -15.66
CA ILE A 358 16.91 -0.53 -14.70
C ILE A 358 16.34 -1.03 -13.37
N PHE A 359 15.25 -0.42 -12.92
CA PHE A 359 14.59 -0.83 -11.68
C PHE A 359 14.07 -2.27 -11.75
N SER A 360 13.57 -2.77 -12.89
CA SER A 360 13.15 -4.16 -13.01
C SER A 360 14.30 -5.15 -12.79
N ARG A 361 15.52 -4.81 -13.24
CA ARG A 361 16.72 -5.64 -13.01
C ARG A 361 17.16 -5.61 -11.54
N ILE A 362 17.13 -4.43 -10.90
CA ILE A 362 17.43 -4.27 -9.47
C ILE A 362 16.39 -5.03 -8.62
N ILE A 363 15.10 -4.90 -8.97
CA ILE A 363 14.01 -5.59 -8.29
C ILE A 363 14.21 -7.10 -8.36
N LEU A 364 14.43 -7.64 -9.57
CA LEU A 364 14.61 -9.07 -9.78
C LEU A 364 15.85 -9.61 -9.06
N SER A 365 16.96 -8.86 -9.06
CA SER A 365 18.24 -9.32 -8.53
C SER A 365 18.40 -9.16 -7.02
N LEU A 366 17.79 -8.14 -6.40
CA LEU A 366 18.07 -7.76 -5.00
C LEU A 366 16.81 -7.69 -4.14
N ILE A 367 15.77 -7.01 -4.60
CA ILE A 367 14.57 -6.72 -3.78
C ILE A 367 13.63 -7.93 -3.69
N LEU A 368 13.53 -8.71 -4.76
CA LEU A 368 12.75 -9.94 -4.80
C LEU A 368 13.34 -11.01 -3.85
N PRO A 369 14.66 -11.32 -3.88
CA PRO A 369 15.29 -12.17 -2.87
C PRO A 369 15.07 -11.67 -1.44
N LEU A 370 15.23 -10.36 -1.20
CA LEU A 370 14.99 -9.76 0.12
C LEU A 370 13.56 -10.01 0.62
N SER A 371 12.56 -9.85 -0.26
CA SER A 371 11.16 -10.05 0.07
C SER A 371 10.85 -11.53 0.36
N PHE A 372 11.44 -12.43 -0.43
CA PHE A 372 11.36 -13.87 -0.19
C PHE A 372 11.94 -14.23 1.19
N ILE A 373 13.13 -13.72 1.51
CA ILE A 373 13.80 -13.90 2.81
C ILE A 373 12.85 -13.43 3.94
N TYR A 374 12.30 -12.22 3.87
CA TYR A 374 11.36 -11.69 4.88
C TYR A 374 10.16 -12.59 5.18
N LEU A 375 9.58 -13.24 4.17
CA LEU A 375 8.41 -14.09 4.34
C LEU A 375 8.78 -15.53 4.70
N ALA A 376 9.86 -16.07 4.12
CA ALA A 376 10.36 -17.40 4.42
C ALA A 376 10.72 -17.56 5.90
N GLN A 377 11.33 -16.54 6.53
CA GLN A 377 11.59 -16.62 7.97
C GLN A 377 10.34 -16.80 8.82
N ILE A 378 9.20 -16.21 8.44
CA ILE A 378 7.99 -16.28 9.25
C ILE A 378 7.53 -17.73 9.23
N GLN A 379 7.49 -18.34 8.05
CA GLN A 379 7.07 -19.73 7.91
C GLN A 379 8.03 -20.71 8.60
N ILE A 380 9.34 -20.54 8.41
CA ILE A 380 10.33 -21.46 9.00
C ILE A 380 10.42 -21.27 10.52
N SER A 381 10.35 -20.03 11.02
CA SER A 381 10.42 -19.78 12.46
C SER A 381 9.24 -20.41 13.18
N GLU A 382 8.03 -20.28 12.63
CA GLU A 382 6.83 -20.88 13.22
C GLU A 382 6.85 -22.41 13.15
N ALA A 383 7.39 -23.00 12.08
CA ALA A 383 7.53 -24.46 11.97
C ALA A 383 8.57 -25.04 12.96
N ILE A 384 9.63 -24.29 13.25
CA ILE A 384 10.60 -24.68 14.29
C ILE A 384 10.00 -24.47 15.67
N LEU A 385 9.31 -23.35 15.91
CA LEU A 385 8.70 -23.03 17.19
C LEU A 385 7.64 -24.06 17.58
N SER A 386 6.77 -24.47 16.63
CA SER A 386 5.78 -25.51 16.90
C SER A 386 6.40 -26.84 17.33
N LYS A 387 7.59 -27.15 16.80
CA LYS A 387 8.32 -28.38 17.16
C LYS A 387 8.94 -28.29 18.58
N ILE A 388 9.40 -27.10 18.94
CA ILE A 388 9.89 -26.81 20.30
C ILE A 388 8.72 -26.90 21.29
N ASP A 389 7.58 -26.29 20.97
CA ASP A 389 6.37 -26.34 21.81
C ASP A 389 5.89 -27.78 22.05
N ASP A 390 5.80 -28.59 20.98
CA ASP A 390 5.46 -30.03 21.08
C ASP A 390 6.46 -30.79 21.97
N SER A 391 7.74 -30.42 21.93
CA SER A 391 8.79 -31.06 22.72
C SER A 391 8.77 -30.64 24.19
N GLU A 392 8.43 -29.37 24.48
CA GLU A 392 8.23 -28.84 25.83
C GLU A 392 7.01 -29.47 26.51
N GLU A 393 5.90 -29.68 25.78
CA GLU A 393 4.72 -30.40 26.31
C GLU A 393 5.06 -31.85 26.71
N VAL A 394 5.93 -32.52 25.93
CA VAL A 394 6.44 -33.87 26.26
C VAL A 394 7.40 -33.84 27.45
N GLN A 395 8.11 -32.72 27.69
CA GLN A 395 8.97 -32.56 28.86
C GLN A 395 8.15 -32.39 30.15
N ASP A 396 7.06 -31.63 30.12
CA ASP A 396 6.20 -31.37 31.29
C ASP A 396 5.54 -32.64 31.84
N THR A 397 5.32 -33.63 30.97
CA THR A 397 4.78 -34.95 31.37
C THR A 397 5.85 -35.92 31.89
N ALA A 398 7.13 -35.59 31.80
CA ALA A 398 8.24 -36.44 32.22
C ALA A 398 8.69 -36.16 33.67
N THR A 399 8.94 -37.21 34.45
CA THR A 399 9.43 -37.08 35.83
C THR A 399 10.87 -36.54 35.86
N ARG A 400 11.05 -35.41 36.55
CA ARG A 400 12.34 -34.74 36.75
C ARG A 400 13.36 -35.66 37.43
N GLY A 401 14.59 -35.69 36.92
CA GLY A 401 15.68 -36.54 37.45
C GLY A 401 15.77 -37.95 36.85
N THR A 402 15.00 -38.25 35.80
CA THR A 402 15.13 -39.50 35.03
C THR A 402 16.03 -39.31 33.81
N ALA A 403 16.73 -40.36 33.35
CA ALA A 403 17.52 -40.31 32.11
C ALA A 403 16.68 -39.93 30.87
N ARG A 404 15.37 -40.19 30.91
CA ARG A 404 14.41 -39.75 29.89
C ARG A 404 14.23 -38.22 29.90
N PHE A 405 14.13 -37.62 31.07
CA PHE A 405 14.05 -36.16 31.24
C PHE A 405 15.32 -35.47 30.71
N ASP A 406 16.50 -35.95 31.08
CA ASP A 406 17.78 -35.36 30.65
C ASP A 406 17.96 -35.43 29.13
N LYS A 407 17.52 -36.54 28.51
CA LYS A 407 17.55 -36.72 27.05
C LYS A 407 16.59 -35.77 26.32
N ILE A 408 15.38 -35.57 26.85
CA ILE A 408 14.39 -34.64 26.28
C ILE A 408 14.89 -33.19 26.44
N HIS A 409 15.43 -32.85 27.61
CA HIS A 409 15.95 -31.51 27.89
C HIS A 409 17.16 -31.17 26.99
N ALA A 410 18.09 -32.10 26.80
CA ALA A 410 19.20 -31.93 25.85
C ALA A 410 18.72 -31.79 24.40
N HIS A 411 17.62 -32.47 24.03
CA HIS A 411 17.01 -32.32 22.71
C HIS A 411 16.44 -30.91 22.52
N ILE A 412 15.67 -30.39 23.48
CA ILE A 412 15.09 -29.04 23.47
C ILE A 412 16.18 -27.97 23.38
N ILE A 413 17.24 -28.07 24.20
CA ILE A 413 18.38 -27.14 24.13
C ILE A 413 19.01 -27.15 22.73
N SER A 414 19.18 -28.34 22.13
CA SER A 414 19.70 -28.47 20.76
C SER A 414 18.79 -27.79 19.72
N GLU A 415 17.46 -27.92 19.85
CA GLU A 415 16.50 -27.24 18.96
C GLU A 415 16.52 -25.73 19.12
N TRP A 416 16.62 -25.22 20.35
CA TRP A 416 16.80 -23.79 20.64
C TRP A 416 18.12 -23.26 20.07
N VAL A 417 19.22 -24.02 20.16
CA VAL A 417 20.52 -23.66 19.54
C VAL A 417 20.40 -23.65 18.02
N ALA A 418 19.75 -24.66 17.42
CA ALA A 418 19.52 -24.71 15.98
C ALA A 418 18.65 -23.54 15.49
N PHE A 419 17.60 -23.17 16.25
CA PHE A 419 16.78 -22.00 15.99
C PHE A 419 17.60 -20.69 16.06
N GLY A 420 18.49 -20.57 17.05
CA GLY A 420 19.41 -19.45 17.19
C GLY A 420 20.36 -19.32 16.00
N ILE A 421 20.98 -20.42 15.56
CA ILE A 421 21.85 -20.45 14.37
C ILE A 421 21.06 -20.07 13.11
N PHE A 422 19.87 -20.65 12.92
CA PHE A 422 18.98 -20.31 11.81
C PHE A 422 18.66 -18.81 11.78
N LYS A 423 18.30 -18.22 12.92
CA LYS A 423 18.03 -16.78 13.05
C LYS A 423 19.27 -15.94 12.74
N ALA A 424 20.45 -16.34 13.20
CA ALA A 424 21.70 -15.61 12.94
C ALA A 424 22.06 -15.62 11.44
N VAL A 425 22.00 -16.78 10.78
CA VAL A 425 22.25 -16.92 9.33
C VAL A 425 21.22 -16.14 8.52
N TYR A 426 19.95 -16.23 8.91
CA TYR A 426 18.86 -15.49 8.30
C TYR A 426 19.08 -13.97 8.37
N LEU A 427 19.40 -13.45 9.56
CA LEU A 427 19.63 -12.02 9.78
C LEU A 427 20.82 -11.53 8.95
N LEU A 428 21.86 -12.34 8.79
CA LEU A 428 23.00 -12.04 7.93
C LEU A 428 22.59 -11.87 6.46
N PHE A 429 21.80 -12.81 5.91
CA PHE A 429 21.31 -12.69 4.53
C PHE A 429 20.37 -11.49 4.34
N LEU A 430 19.44 -11.27 5.28
CA LEU A 430 18.57 -10.10 5.25
C LEU A 430 19.38 -8.81 5.24
N LEU A 431 20.39 -8.71 6.11
CA LEU A 431 21.26 -7.55 6.19
C LEU A 431 21.96 -7.30 4.86
N ILE A 432 22.59 -8.33 4.27
CA ILE A 432 23.29 -8.21 2.99
C ILE A 432 22.34 -7.71 1.90
N PHE A 433 21.19 -8.36 1.68
CA PHE A 433 20.25 -7.97 0.63
C PHE A 433 19.59 -6.60 0.90
N SER A 434 19.32 -6.25 2.16
CA SER A 434 18.77 -4.94 2.53
C SER A 434 19.75 -3.81 2.25
N LEU A 435 21.03 -3.98 2.56
CA LEU A 435 22.04 -2.96 2.30
C LEU A 435 22.37 -2.85 0.80
N LEU A 436 22.46 -3.98 0.09
CA LEU A 436 22.66 -4.00 -1.37
C LEU A 436 21.48 -3.35 -2.11
N SER A 437 20.24 -3.65 -1.73
CA SER A 437 19.06 -3.03 -2.35
C SER A 437 18.97 -1.53 -2.07
N THR A 438 19.24 -1.11 -0.83
CA THR A 438 19.26 0.32 -0.45
C THR A 438 20.31 1.06 -1.26
N SER A 439 21.56 0.58 -1.26
CA SER A 439 22.64 1.22 -2.02
C SER A 439 22.37 1.26 -3.52
N ALA A 440 21.86 0.18 -4.13
CA ALA A 440 21.54 0.14 -5.55
C ALA A 440 20.44 1.14 -5.95
N VAL A 441 19.35 1.23 -5.17
CA VAL A 441 18.25 2.16 -5.46
C VAL A 441 18.68 3.61 -5.24
N VAL A 442 19.35 3.90 -4.13
CA VAL A 442 19.85 5.25 -3.80
C VAL A 442 20.85 5.73 -4.85
N TYR A 443 21.83 4.89 -5.22
CA TYR A 443 22.81 5.23 -6.25
C TYR A 443 22.16 5.46 -7.61
N THR A 444 21.19 4.61 -7.99
CA THR A 444 20.45 4.80 -9.25
C THR A 444 19.76 6.15 -9.29
N ILE A 445 19.10 6.54 -8.19
CA ILE A 445 18.38 7.83 -8.11
C ILE A 445 19.36 9.00 -8.10
N ALA A 446 20.51 8.89 -7.42
CA ALA A 446 21.57 9.89 -7.46
C ALA A 446 22.06 10.14 -8.90
N CYS A 447 22.33 9.08 -9.66
CA CYS A 447 22.72 9.20 -11.06
C CYS A 447 21.62 9.80 -11.95
N ILE A 448 20.35 9.51 -11.67
CA ILE A 448 19.21 10.13 -12.38
C ILE A 448 19.21 11.65 -12.16
N TYR A 449 19.41 12.11 -10.92
CA TYR A 449 19.45 13.54 -10.61
C TYR A 449 20.74 14.24 -11.09
N SER A 450 21.84 13.51 -11.21
CA SER A 450 23.11 14.00 -11.79
C SER A 450 23.20 13.88 -13.32
N ALA A 451 22.14 13.41 -14.00
CA ALA A 451 22.09 13.20 -15.44
C ALA A 451 23.26 12.34 -16.01
N LYS A 452 23.76 11.37 -15.23
CA LYS A 452 24.84 10.47 -15.65
C LYS A 452 24.31 9.27 -16.44
N ASP A 453 25.17 8.72 -17.30
CA ASP A 453 24.86 7.50 -18.05
C ASP A 453 24.68 6.30 -17.12
N LEU A 454 23.52 5.65 -17.25
CA LEU A 454 23.03 4.64 -16.32
C LEU A 454 23.01 3.26 -16.97
N THR A 455 23.87 2.36 -16.50
CA THR A 455 23.79 0.93 -16.82
C THR A 455 23.72 0.07 -15.56
N PHE A 456 22.99 -1.05 -15.64
CA PHE A 456 22.90 -2.00 -14.52
C PHE A 456 24.28 -2.53 -14.07
N LYS A 457 25.22 -2.68 -15.01
CA LYS A 457 26.59 -3.11 -14.73
C LYS A 457 27.32 -2.06 -13.87
N THR A 458 27.16 -0.78 -14.19
CA THR A 458 27.72 0.34 -13.41
C THR A 458 27.16 0.38 -11.99
N VAL A 459 25.84 0.18 -11.81
CA VAL A 459 25.23 0.15 -10.47
C VAL A 459 25.83 -1.00 -9.65
N MET A 460 25.93 -2.20 -10.22
CA MET A 460 26.41 -3.38 -9.49
C MET A 460 27.91 -3.34 -9.17
N SER A 461 28.74 -2.62 -9.94
CA SER A 461 30.17 -2.47 -9.60
C SER A 461 30.42 -1.47 -8.47
N VAL A 462 29.55 -0.48 -8.30
CA VAL A 462 29.69 0.56 -7.26
C VAL A 462 29.08 0.12 -5.93
N VAL A 463 28.00 -0.65 -5.96
CA VAL A 463 27.29 -1.13 -4.76
C VAL A 463 28.22 -1.76 -3.69
N PRO A 464 29.17 -2.66 -4.02
CA PRO A 464 30.12 -3.22 -3.04
C PRO A 464 31.05 -2.18 -2.40
N LYS A 465 31.40 -1.11 -3.12
CA LYS A 465 32.29 -0.03 -2.64
C LYS A 465 31.57 0.83 -1.58
N VAL A 466 30.28 1.08 -1.77
CA VAL A 466 29.47 1.90 -0.85
C VAL A 466 28.88 1.08 0.31
N TRP A 467 28.78 -0.24 0.14
CA TRP A 467 28.23 -1.16 1.14
C TRP A 467 28.96 -1.10 2.49
N LYS A 468 30.28 -0.94 2.52
CA LYS A 468 31.06 -0.84 3.77
C LYS A 468 30.63 0.34 4.65
N ARG A 469 30.42 1.52 4.04
CA ARG A 469 29.98 2.74 4.75
C ARG A 469 28.55 2.59 5.29
N LEU A 470 27.67 2.02 4.46
CA LEU A 470 26.29 1.75 4.84
C LEU A 470 26.20 0.70 5.96
N MET A 471 27.06 -0.33 5.94
CA MET A 471 27.15 -1.35 6.99
C MET A 471 27.55 -0.76 8.34
N ILE A 472 28.55 0.14 8.39
CA ILE A 472 28.96 0.82 9.63
C ILE A 472 27.81 1.66 10.21
N THR A 473 27.07 2.35 9.33
CA THR A 473 25.88 3.12 9.72
C THR A 473 24.79 2.22 10.29
N PHE A 474 24.53 1.08 9.64
CA PHE A 474 23.58 0.09 10.11
C PHE A 474 23.97 -0.51 11.47
N MET A 475 25.26 -0.82 11.68
CA MET A 475 25.75 -1.35 12.95
C MET A 475 25.55 -0.38 14.12
N TRP A 476 25.86 0.91 13.92
CA TRP A 476 25.61 1.94 14.93
C TRP A 476 24.12 2.08 15.25
N ASN A 477 23.26 2.02 14.22
CA ASN A 477 21.81 2.09 14.41
C ASN A 477 21.26 0.88 15.17
N PHE A 478 21.74 -0.32 14.82
CA PHE A 478 21.40 -1.53 15.53
C PHE A 478 21.81 -1.46 17.00
N PHE A 479 23.04 -0.99 17.30
CA PHE A 479 23.51 -0.80 18.66
C PHE A 479 22.64 0.19 19.45
N ILE A 480 22.31 1.35 18.87
CA ILE A 480 21.44 2.35 19.50
C ILE A 480 20.04 1.76 19.78
N LEU A 481 19.47 1.02 18.83
CA LEU A 481 18.17 0.37 19.00
C LEU A 481 18.20 -0.66 20.14
N VAL A 482 19.26 -1.48 20.22
CA VAL A 482 19.43 -2.48 21.28
C VAL A 482 19.48 -1.80 22.65
N VAL A 483 20.32 -0.79 22.83
CA VAL A 483 20.43 -0.02 24.08
C VAL A 483 19.09 0.62 24.47
N TYR A 484 18.39 1.22 23.49
CA TYR A 484 17.07 1.83 23.71
C TYR A 484 16.02 0.82 24.19
N ASN A 485 15.98 -0.38 23.61
CA ASN A 485 15.04 -1.43 24.03
C ASN A 485 15.40 -2.00 25.41
N PHE A 486 16.67 -2.24 25.70
CA PHE A 486 17.10 -2.69 27.03
C PHE A 486 16.73 -1.69 28.11
N LEU A 487 16.92 -0.40 27.87
CA LEU A 487 16.53 0.65 28.81
C LEU A 487 15.02 0.65 29.08
N ALA A 488 14.21 0.49 28.02
CA ALA A 488 12.75 0.43 28.15
C ALA A 488 12.27 -0.80 28.94
N ILE A 489 12.86 -1.97 28.68
CA ILE A 489 12.55 -3.21 29.42
C ILE A 489 12.96 -3.09 30.89
N PHE A 490 14.14 -2.52 31.16
CA PHE A 490 14.61 -2.31 32.52
C PHE A 490 13.68 -1.36 33.29
N LEU A 491 13.24 -0.27 32.66
CA LEU A 491 12.30 0.69 33.24
C LEU A 491 10.91 0.05 33.49
N SER A 492 10.38 -0.71 32.53
CA SER A 492 9.08 -1.37 32.70
C SER A 492 9.13 -2.45 33.78
N TYR A 493 10.19 -3.25 33.83
CA TYR A 493 10.42 -4.24 34.88
C TYR A 493 10.52 -3.59 36.26
N SER A 494 11.28 -2.50 36.38
CA SER A 494 11.42 -1.75 37.63
C SER A 494 10.06 -1.26 38.14
N VAL A 495 9.18 -0.76 37.26
CA VAL A 495 7.83 -0.34 37.64
C VAL A 495 6.97 -1.51 38.09
N VAL A 496 7.04 -2.67 37.43
CA VAL A 496 6.29 -3.87 37.82
C VAL A 496 6.71 -4.32 39.22
N VAL A 497 8.02 -4.42 39.48
CA VAL A 497 8.57 -4.84 40.78
C VAL A 497 8.21 -3.86 41.90
N LEU A 498 8.20 -2.55 41.62
CA LEU A 498 7.89 -1.52 42.62
C LEU A 498 6.41 -1.42 42.96
N THR A 499 5.51 -1.84 42.07
CA THR A 499 4.07 -1.61 42.22
C THR A 499 3.28 -2.87 42.57
N ILE A 500 3.74 -4.04 42.16
CA ILE A 500 3.18 -5.32 42.56
C ILE A 500 3.86 -5.74 43.87
N GLY A 501 3.30 -5.29 44.99
CA GLY A 501 3.58 -5.90 46.30
C GLY A 501 3.06 -7.35 46.35
N PRO A 502 3.45 -8.15 47.36
CA PRO A 502 3.11 -9.57 47.46
C PRO A 502 1.60 -9.88 47.47
N GLU A 503 0.74 -8.89 47.74
CA GLU A 503 -0.72 -9.07 47.84
C GLU A 503 -1.52 -8.53 46.64
N GLY A 504 -0.87 -8.00 45.58
CA GLY A 504 -1.54 -7.76 44.29
C GLY A 504 -2.58 -6.63 44.25
N GLU A 505 -2.69 -5.77 45.27
CA GLU A 505 -3.78 -4.77 45.37
C GLU A 505 -3.68 -3.58 44.38
N ASN A 506 -2.58 -3.41 43.66
CA ASN A 506 -2.30 -2.20 42.85
C ASN A 506 -2.26 -2.40 41.32
N VAL A 507 -2.85 -3.47 40.78
CA VAL A 507 -2.80 -3.79 39.33
C VAL A 507 -3.21 -2.62 38.45
N LYS A 508 -4.24 -1.86 38.83
CA LYS A 508 -4.70 -0.67 38.08
C LYS A 508 -3.62 0.42 38.00
N THR A 509 -2.91 0.67 39.10
CA THR A 509 -1.82 1.65 39.18
C THR A 509 -0.62 1.20 38.36
N THR A 510 -0.25 -0.07 38.44
CA THR A 510 0.81 -0.68 37.62
C THR A 510 0.53 -0.53 36.13
N VAL A 511 -0.68 -0.91 35.68
CA VAL A 511 -1.09 -0.81 34.28
C VAL A 511 -1.07 0.66 33.81
N THR A 512 -1.54 1.59 34.64
CA THR A 512 -1.54 3.02 34.30
C THR A 512 -0.11 3.55 34.11
N LEU A 513 0.82 3.20 35.01
CA LEU A 513 2.23 3.61 34.89
C LEU A 513 2.94 2.97 33.69
N LEU A 514 2.64 1.71 33.38
CA LEU A 514 3.14 1.04 32.18
C LEU A 514 2.67 1.74 30.90
N ILE A 515 1.41 2.16 30.82
CA ILE A 515 0.89 2.92 29.67
C ILE A 515 1.63 4.26 29.53
N ILE A 516 1.90 4.95 30.65
CA ILE A 516 2.63 6.22 30.66
C ILE A 516 4.06 6.06 30.13
N ILE A 517 4.75 4.95 30.41
CA ILE A 517 6.10 4.65 29.88
C ILE A 517 6.05 4.21 28.42
N LEU A 518 4.99 3.49 28.04
CA LEU A 518 4.84 2.93 26.70
C LEU A 518 4.66 4.00 25.62
N ILE A 519 3.95 5.08 25.92
CA ILE A 519 3.73 6.21 24.99
C ILE A 519 5.06 6.86 24.53
N PRO A 520 5.92 7.39 25.43
CA PRO A 520 7.20 7.98 25.04
C PRO A 520 8.14 6.95 24.41
N TYR A 521 8.08 5.68 24.84
CA TYR A 521 8.83 4.60 24.20
C TYR A 521 8.49 4.46 22.72
N PHE A 522 7.19 4.42 22.37
CA PHE A 522 6.77 4.33 20.96
C PHE A 522 7.13 5.59 20.16
N VAL A 523 6.99 6.78 20.75
CA VAL A 523 7.37 8.05 20.10
C VAL A 523 8.88 8.05 19.79
N GLY A 524 9.71 7.66 20.75
CA GLY A 524 11.15 7.56 20.54
C GLY A 524 11.54 6.47 19.52
N LEU A 525 10.87 5.31 19.53
CA LEU A 525 11.08 4.25 18.55
C LEU A 525 10.79 4.73 17.12
N VAL A 526 9.66 5.43 16.93
CA VAL A 526 9.29 6.03 15.64
C VAL A 526 10.34 7.05 15.21
N TYR A 527 10.77 7.93 16.12
CA TYR A 527 11.78 8.94 15.83
C TYR A 527 13.12 8.31 15.40
N ILE A 528 13.63 7.35 16.15
CA ILE A 528 14.87 6.63 15.82
C ILE A 528 14.74 5.92 14.46
N SER A 529 13.58 5.32 14.16
CA SER A 529 13.32 4.65 12.88
C SER A 529 13.36 5.62 11.70
N VAL A 530 12.76 6.81 11.82
CA VAL A 530 12.77 7.84 10.78
C VAL A 530 14.20 8.35 10.53
N VAL A 531 14.94 8.65 11.60
CA VAL A 531 16.33 9.12 11.50
C VAL A 531 17.23 8.04 10.90
N TRP A 532 17.04 6.78 11.28
CA TRP A 532 17.76 5.64 10.70
C TRP A 532 17.54 5.57 9.20
N GLN A 533 16.29 5.46 8.74
CA GLN A 533 16.00 5.30 7.31
C GLN A 533 16.68 6.42 6.52
N LEU A 534 16.55 7.68 6.94
CA LEU A 534 17.24 8.75 6.23
C LEU A 534 18.78 8.68 6.33
N ALA A 535 19.34 8.26 7.47
CA ALA A 535 20.79 8.10 7.63
C ALA A 535 21.38 7.02 6.72
N SER A 536 20.62 5.96 6.43
CA SER A 536 21.02 4.95 5.44
C SER A 536 21.18 5.57 4.04
N VAL A 537 20.30 6.50 3.64
CA VAL A 537 20.45 7.24 2.37
C VAL A 537 21.65 8.19 2.43
N VAL A 538 21.78 8.96 3.52
CA VAL A 538 22.92 9.88 3.73
C VAL A 538 24.25 9.12 3.58
N SER A 539 24.37 7.93 4.18
CA SER A 539 25.62 7.14 4.12
C SER A 539 25.99 6.60 2.75
N VAL A 540 25.01 6.52 1.82
CA VAL A 540 25.24 6.13 0.43
C VAL A 540 25.54 7.35 -0.45
N MET A 541 24.95 8.49 -0.12
CA MET A 541 25.04 9.72 -0.90
C MET A 541 26.17 10.66 -0.50
N GLU A 542 26.66 10.53 0.73
CA GLU A 542 27.68 11.41 1.32
C GLU A 542 28.82 10.59 1.95
N GLU A 543 29.95 11.25 2.17
CA GLU A 543 31.10 10.65 2.85
C GLU A 543 30.88 10.44 4.36
N SER A 544 29.81 11.02 4.93
CA SER A 544 29.45 10.78 6.32
C SER A 544 28.79 9.43 6.52
N TYR A 545 29.34 8.60 7.41
CA TYR A 545 28.80 7.29 7.80
C TYR A 545 28.77 7.15 9.34
N GLY A 546 28.12 6.09 9.85
CA GLY A 546 28.03 5.83 11.29
C GLY A 546 27.18 6.88 12.02
N ILE A 547 27.64 7.30 13.20
CA ILE A 547 26.98 8.34 14.01
C ILE A 547 26.93 9.68 13.26
N LYS A 548 27.94 10.00 12.44
CA LYS A 548 27.96 11.26 11.68
C LYS A 548 26.81 11.33 10.69
N ALA A 549 26.47 10.22 10.03
CA ALA A 549 25.31 10.12 9.15
C ALA A 549 23.98 10.28 9.91
N MET A 550 23.89 9.77 11.14
CA MET A 550 22.71 9.92 12.00
C MET A 550 22.50 11.36 12.45
N LEU A 551 23.56 12.05 12.87
CA LEU A 551 23.51 13.46 13.24
C LEU A 551 23.11 14.33 12.05
N LYS A 552 23.66 14.03 10.86
CA LYS A 552 23.30 14.70 9.61
C LYS A 552 21.84 14.44 9.23
N SER A 553 21.37 13.19 9.30
CA SER A 553 19.98 12.81 9.08
C SER A 553 19.02 13.57 10.02
N ARG A 554 19.35 13.64 11.31
CA ARG A 554 18.61 14.41 12.31
C ARG A 554 18.55 15.90 11.96
N ALA A 555 19.65 16.47 11.49
CA ALA A 555 19.71 17.86 11.07
C ALA A 555 18.85 18.10 9.82
N LEU A 556 18.91 17.21 8.81
CA LEU A 556 18.15 17.31 7.56
C LEU A 556 16.64 17.17 7.76
N ILE A 557 16.19 16.34 8.72
CA ILE A 557 14.76 16.17 9.01
C ILE A 557 14.18 17.41 9.71
N LYS A 558 15.02 18.28 10.28
CA LYS A 558 14.65 19.42 11.12
C LYS A 558 14.00 20.53 10.28
N GLY A 559 12.71 20.40 10.02
CA GLY A 559 11.90 21.39 9.30
C GLY A 559 10.70 20.76 8.58
N LYS A 560 10.87 19.51 8.10
CA LYS A 560 9.80 18.70 7.50
C LYS A 560 9.51 17.40 8.27
N ILE A 561 9.78 17.41 9.58
CA ILE A 561 9.67 16.21 10.43
C ILE A 561 8.29 15.57 10.39
N TRP A 562 7.22 16.37 10.38
CA TRP A 562 5.85 15.87 10.33
C TRP A 562 5.52 15.14 9.02
N VAL A 563 5.91 15.72 7.89
CA VAL A 563 5.66 15.13 6.56
C VAL A 563 6.47 13.84 6.39
N SER A 564 7.76 13.90 6.73
CA SER A 564 8.67 12.75 6.64
C SER A 564 8.23 11.61 7.57
N SER A 565 7.97 11.90 8.84
CA SER A 565 7.53 10.91 9.82
C SER A 565 6.21 10.26 9.42
N PHE A 566 5.23 11.03 8.94
CA PHE A 566 3.95 10.47 8.52
C PHE A 566 4.08 9.51 7.32
N ILE A 567 4.97 9.81 6.37
CA ILE A 567 5.27 8.91 5.24
C ILE A 567 5.92 7.62 5.73
N PHE A 568 6.96 7.71 6.56
CA PHE A 568 7.66 6.54 7.09
C PHE A 568 6.76 5.65 7.95
N ILE A 569 5.96 6.24 8.85
CA ILE A 569 4.98 5.50 9.67
C ILE A 569 4.01 4.74 8.76
N LYS A 570 3.46 5.40 7.72
CA LYS A 570 2.53 4.75 6.79
C LYS A 570 3.18 3.57 6.05
N LEU A 571 4.41 3.76 5.54
CA LEU A 571 5.15 2.67 4.87
C LEU A 571 5.43 1.52 5.83
N GLN A 572 5.80 1.82 7.08
CA GLN A 572 6.07 0.82 8.11
C GLN A 572 4.81 0.03 8.52
N ILE A 573 3.68 0.71 8.70
CA ILE A 573 2.39 0.06 9.00
C ILE A 573 1.98 -0.86 7.85
N LEU A 574 2.15 -0.42 6.60
CA LEU A 574 1.83 -1.25 5.42
C LEU A 574 2.75 -2.48 5.35
N PHE A 575 4.04 -2.31 5.66
CA PHE A 575 5.00 -3.40 5.74
C PHE A 575 4.62 -4.42 6.81
N ILE A 576 4.36 -3.97 8.04
CA ILE A 576 3.91 -4.83 9.15
C ILE A 576 2.58 -5.51 8.80
N GLY A 577 1.63 -4.79 8.22
CA GLY A 577 0.33 -5.33 7.80
C GLY A 577 0.47 -6.47 6.80
N ILE A 578 1.39 -6.37 5.84
CA ILE A 578 1.70 -7.45 4.89
C ILE A 578 2.28 -8.67 5.61
N LEU A 579 3.24 -8.48 6.51
CA LEU A 579 3.85 -9.60 7.27
C LEU A 579 2.83 -10.29 8.17
N MET A 580 1.98 -9.52 8.85
CA MET A 580 0.91 -10.04 9.72
C MET A 580 -0.16 -10.77 8.91
N ALA A 581 -0.57 -10.22 7.76
CA ALA A 581 -1.52 -10.88 6.86
C ALA A 581 -0.94 -12.18 6.28
N PHE A 582 0.35 -12.21 5.95
CA PHE A 582 1.03 -13.44 5.54
C PHE A 582 1.07 -14.45 6.69
N LYS A 583 1.48 -14.05 7.90
CA LYS A 583 1.49 -14.94 9.08
C LYS A 583 0.10 -15.53 9.35
N ALA A 584 -0.94 -14.71 9.32
CA ALA A 584 -2.31 -15.15 9.59
C ALA A 584 -2.86 -16.06 8.47
N LEU A 585 -2.75 -15.63 7.21
CA LEU A 585 -3.42 -16.28 6.09
C LEU A 585 -2.62 -17.45 5.47
N VAL A 586 -1.29 -17.36 5.48
CA VAL A 586 -0.41 -18.38 4.87
C VAL A 586 0.08 -19.38 5.92
N VAL A 587 0.50 -18.90 7.10
CA VAL A 587 1.13 -19.77 8.12
C VAL A 587 0.08 -20.38 9.06
N HIS A 588 -0.76 -19.56 9.70
CA HIS A 588 -1.66 -19.97 10.80
C HIS A 588 -3.05 -20.47 10.39
N GLY A 589 -3.29 -20.76 9.11
CA GLY A 589 -4.62 -21.01 8.53
C GLY A 589 -5.50 -22.14 9.11
N ASN A 590 -5.14 -22.75 10.25
CA ASN A 590 -5.93 -23.73 11.00
C ASN A 590 -6.11 -23.47 12.51
N SER A 591 -5.32 -22.62 13.20
CA SER A 591 -5.27 -22.62 14.68
C SER A 591 -5.88 -21.39 15.38
N PHE A 592 -5.98 -20.23 14.71
CA PHE A 592 -6.63 -19.03 15.27
C PHE A 592 -8.15 -19.03 14.97
N GLY A 593 -8.81 -20.16 15.25
CA GLY A 593 -10.17 -20.47 14.82
C GLY A 593 -11.28 -19.70 15.54
N ASP A 594 -11.04 -19.18 16.74
CA ASP A 594 -12.16 -18.80 17.62
C ASP A 594 -12.58 -17.33 17.51
N PHE A 595 -11.68 -16.41 17.15
CA PHE A 595 -12.03 -14.99 17.03
C PHE A 595 -12.53 -14.59 15.62
N TYR A 596 -12.11 -15.32 14.58
CA TYR A 596 -12.53 -15.09 13.18
C TYR A 596 -13.70 -15.96 12.74
N PHE A 597 -14.22 -16.81 13.64
CA PHE A 597 -15.28 -17.79 13.41
C PHE A 597 -16.54 -17.21 12.75
N PHE A 598 -16.79 -15.90 12.90
CA PHE A 598 -18.00 -15.26 12.37
C PHE A 598 -17.89 -14.72 10.93
N LEU A 599 -16.69 -14.51 10.35
CA LEU A 599 -16.58 -13.78 9.07
C LEU A 599 -15.98 -14.53 7.89
N THR A 600 -15.32 -15.68 8.03
CA THR A 600 -14.84 -16.39 6.83
C THR A 600 -14.63 -17.88 7.07
N ARG A 601 -15.54 -18.72 6.55
CA ARG A 601 -15.33 -20.17 6.42
C ARG A 601 -14.24 -20.43 5.38
N VAL A 602 -12.98 -20.48 5.79
CA VAL A 602 -11.88 -20.88 4.89
C VAL A 602 -10.86 -21.73 5.64
N SER A 603 -10.74 -22.99 5.23
CA SER A 603 -9.52 -23.77 5.45
C SER A 603 -8.78 -23.83 4.12
N PHE A 604 -7.56 -23.29 4.07
CA PHE A 604 -6.75 -23.15 2.86
C PHE A 604 -5.99 -24.46 2.55
N GLY A 605 -6.16 -24.99 1.33
CA GLY A 605 -5.30 -26.06 0.81
C GLY A 605 -3.85 -25.60 0.60
N ILE A 606 -2.90 -26.55 0.56
CA ILE A 606 -1.43 -26.30 0.54
C ILE A 606 -1.02 -25.31 -0.56
N TRP A 607 -1.51 -25.45 -1.80
CA TRP A 607 -1.12 -24.47 -2.82
C TRP A 607 -1.90 -23.14 -2.81
N GLY A 608 -3.03 -23.05 -2.11
CA GLY A 608 -3.69 -21.77 -1.86
C GLY A 608 -2.79 -20.92 -0.99
N ARG A 609 -2.14 -21.54 0.00
CA ARG A 609 -1.08 -20.94 0.81
C ARG A 609 0.14 -20.56 -0.03
N ILE A 610 0.58 -21.41 -0.98
CA ILE A 610 1.69 -21.09 -1.89
C ILE A 610 1.36 -19.89 -2.80
N CYS A 611 0.18 -19.87 -3.45
CA CYS A 611 -0.22 -18.77 -4.35
C CYS A 611 -0.37 -17.45 -3.59
N LEU A 612 -0.99 -17.50 -2.41
CA LEU A 612 -1.12 -16.36 -1.52
C LEU A 612 0.26 -15.90 -1.03
N GLY A 613 1.17 -16.84 -0.75
CA GLY A 613 2.56 -16.55 -0.43
C GLY A 613 3.28 -15.83 -1.58
N ILE A 614 3.13 -16.27 -2.83
CA ILE A 614 3.68 -15.58 -4.01
C ILE A 614 3.08 -14.18 -4.15
N LEU A 615 1.77 -14.01 -3.94
CA LEU A 615 1.13 -12.70 -3.95
C LEU A 615 1.74 -11.78 -2.90
N PHE A 616 1.95 -12.27 -1.68
CA PHE A 616 2.60 -11.50 -0.61
C PHE A 616 4.06 -11.20 -0.93
N ILE A 617 4.80 -12.10 -1.57
CA ILE A 617 6.17 -11.83 -2.05
C ILE A 617 6.16 -10.68 -3.06
N VAL A 618 5.26 -10.70 -4.04
CA VAL A 618 5.15 -9.62 -5.06
C VAL A 618 4.74 -8.30 -4.39
N LEU A 619 3.74 -8.32 -3.52
CA LEU A 619 3.27 -7.12 -2.82
C LEU A 619 4.37 -6.51 -1.94
N LEU A 620 5.10 -7.35 -1.21
CA LEU A 620 6.23 -6.92 -0.38
C LEU A 620 7.39 -6.39 -1.24
N THR A 621 7.66 -7.01 -2.39
CA THR A 621 8.69 -6.55 -3.35
C THR A 621 8.38 -5.15 -3.87
N LEU A 622 7.13 -4.92 -4.29
CA LEU A 622 6.68 -3.60 -4.76
C LEU A 622 6.75 -2.57 -3.63
N LEU A 623 6.36 -2.95 -2.40
CA LEU A 623 6.41 -2.06 -1.25
C LEU A 623 7.83 -1.66 -0.90
N ILE A 624 8.76 -2.62 -0.78
CA ILE A 624 10.16 -2.35 -0.43
C ILE A 624 10.79 -1.45 -1.51
N HIS A 625 10.58 -1.78 -2.78
CA HIS A 625 11.09 -0.95 -3.88
C HIS A 625 10.60 0.49 -3.76
N PHE A 626 9.30 0.69 -3.61
CA PHE A 626 8.71 2.02 -3.55
C PHE A 626 9.11 2.78 -2.27
N ALA A 627 9.27 2.08 -1.14
CA ALA A 627 9.77 2.65 0.10
C ALA A 627 11.19 3.22 -0.05
N LEU A 628 12.10 2.48 -0.70
CA LEU A 628 13.47 2.93 -0.95
C LEU A 628 13.52 4.15 -1.88
N VAL A 629 12.65 4.20 -2.90
CA VAL A 629 12.53 5.37 -3.80
C VAL A 629 11.98 6.58 -3.05
N ILE A 630 10.97 6.40 -2.20
CA ILE A 630 10.41 7.50 -1.41
C ILE A 630 11.44 8.06 -0.42
N GLN A 631 12.17 7.18 0.27
CA GLN A 631 13.17 7.54 1.25
C GLN A 631 14.30 8.39 0.64
N THR A 632 14.71 8.07 -0.58
CA THR A 632 15.70 8.85 -1.34
C THR A 632 15.16 10.19 -1.82
N VAL A 633 13.93 10.24 -2.33
CA VAL A 633 13.27 11.51 -2.68
C VAL A 633 13.12 12.40 -1.43
N ILE A 634 12.75 11.83 -0.27
CA ILE A 634 12.68 12.57 1.00
C ILE A 634 14.04 13.16 1.36
N TYR A 635 15.14 12.43 1.17
CA TYR A 635 16.49 12.97 1.37
C TYR A 635 16.72 14.22 0.51
N PHE A 636 16.44 14.17 -0.79
CA PHE A 636 16.63 15.31 -1.68
C PHE A 636 15.72 16.49 -1.31
N VAL A 637 14.48 16.21 -0.91
CA VAL A 637 13.53 17.24 -0.43
C VAL A 637 14.04 17.90 0.86
N CYS A 638 14.58 17.12 1.80
CA CYS A 638 15.11 17.64 3.07
C CYS A 638 16.40 18.45 2.83
N LYS A 639 17.28 17.98 1.95
CA LYS A 639 18.51 18.67 1.58
C LYS A 639 18.23 20.02 0.90
N SER A 640 17.32 20.01 -0.08
CA SER A 640 16.85 21.22 -0.78
C SER A 640 16.20 22.23 0.18
N TYR A 641 15.41 21.76 1.15
CA TYR A 641 14.76 22.63 2.16
C TYR A 641 15.76 23.42 3.03
N HIS A 642 16.92 22.84 3.33
CA HIS A 642 17.97 23.52 4.09
C HIS A 642 18.87 24.42 3.25
N HIS A 643 18.56 24.61 1.96
CA HIS A 643 19.41 25.33 0.98
C HIS A 643 20.84 24.79 0.92
N GLU A 644 21.04 23.52 1.29
CA GLU A 644 22.30 22.85 1.02
C GLU A 644 22.35 22.59 -0.49
N ASN A 645 23.30 23.21 -1.20
CA ASN A 645 23.43 23.05 -2.65
C ASN A 645 23.48 21.56 -3.01
N ILE A 646 22.55 21.14 -3.86
CA ILE A 646 22.62 19.84 -4.54
C ILE A 646 23.60 20.05 -5.67
N ASP A 647 24.89 20.13 -5.32
CA ASP A 647 25.96 20.33 -6.27
C ASP A 647 25.98 19.12 -7.23
N LYS A 648 25.38 19.30 -8.41
CA LYS A 648 25.31 18.28 -9.46
C LYS A 648 26.72 17.83 -9.85
N SER A 649 27.68 18.76 -9.89
CA SER A 649 29.12 18.52 -10.12
C SER A 649 29.77 17.78 -8.97
N GLY A 650 29.57 18.20 -7.72
CA GLY A 650 30.13 17.52 -6.54
C GLY A 650 29.57 16.11 -6.33
N LEU A 651 28.27 15.90 -6.59
CA LEU A 651 27.67 14.56 -6.60
C LEU A 651 28.21 13.73 -7.78
N ALA A 652 28.37 14.34 -8.97
CA ALA A 652 28.98 13.69 -10.13
C ALA A 652 30.43 13.27 -9.85
N GLU A 653 31.27 14.14 -9.30
CA GLU A 653 32.65 13.88 -8.93
C GLU A 653 32.73 12.77 -7.87
N HIS A 654 31.88 12.85 -6.83
CA HIS A 654 31.78 11.79 -5.82
C HIS A 654 31.40 10.44 -6.44
N LEU A 655 30.46 10.42 -7.40
CA LEU A 655 30.09 9.23 -8.17
C LEU A 655 31.21 8.75 -9.12
N GLU A 656 32.04 9.67 -9.63
CA GLU A 656 33.18 9.40 -10.52
C GLU A 656 34.36 8.76 -9.79
N VAL A 657 34.63 9.15 -8.54
CA VAL A 657 35.62 8.48 -7.68
C VAL A 657 35.31 6.98 -7.55
N TYR A 658 34.02 6.60 -7.52
CA TYR A 658 33.63 5.18 -7.50
C TYR A 658 33.82 4.47 -8.85
N TYR A 659 33.71 5.21 -9.95
CA TYR A 659 33.85 4.72 -11.33
C TYR A 659 35.32 4.58 -11.76
N LEU A 660 36.18 5.55 -11.42
CA LEU A 660 37.59 5.62 -11.82
C LEU A 660 38.55 4.89 -10.88
N GLY A 661 38.12 4.44 -9.70
CA GLY A 661 39.00 3.72 -8.76
C GLY A 661 39.63 2.41 -9.27
N ASP A 662 39.26 1.94 -10.47
CA ASP A 662 39.86 0.79 -11.14
C ASP A 662 40.90 1.20 -12.23
N TYR A 663 41.05 2.49 -12.52
CA TYR A 663 42.16 3.04 -13.31
C TYR A 663 43.13 3.75 -12.38
N VAL A 664 44.34 3.20 -12.26
CA VAL A 664 45.49 3.85 -11.63
C VAL A 664 45.57 5.28 -12.15
N PRO A 665 45.59 6.33 -11.30
CA PRO A 665 45.88 7.66 -11.78
C PRO A 665 47.27 7.61 -12.40
N LEU A 666 47.40 7.91 -13.69
CA LEU A 666 48.71 8.24 -14.24
C LEU A 666 49.27 9.35 -13.37
N ILE A 667 50.29 8.97 -12.59
CA ILE A 667 51.11 9.88 -11.81
C ILE A 667 51.49 10.99 -12.77
N ARG A 668 50.96 12.19 -12.54
CA ARG A 668 51.46 13.38 -13.21
C ARG A 668 52.79 13.67 -12.56
N ASP A 669 53.83 12.98 -13.03
CA ASP A 669 55.18 13.16 -12.56
C ASP A 669 55.53 14.64 -12.66
N LYS A 670 56.00 15.15 -11.53
CA LYS A 670 56.89 16.29 -11.49
C LYS A 670 58.06 15.93 -12.40
N ASP A 671 58.25 16.71 -13.47
CA ASP A 671 59.55 17.17 -13.97
C ASP A 671 59.37 17.78 -15.36
N VAL A 672 58.99 19.07 -15.39
CA VAL A 672 59.52 20.03 -16.37
C VAL A 672 59.64 21.36 -15.63
N GLN A 673 60.80 21.61 -15.04
CA GLN A 673 61.26 22.94 -14.67
C GLN A 673 62.33 23.40 -15.66
N LEU A 674 62.37 24.72 -15.86
CA LEU A 674 63.38 25.56 -16.55
C LEU A 674 63.18 25.63 -18.08
N GLU A 675 63.21 26.77 -18.76
CA GLU A 675 63.70 28.11 -18.42
C GLU A 675 63.27 29.07 -19.56
N GLN A 676 62.74 30.25 -19.24
CA GLN A 676 63.10 31.50 -19.96
C GLN A 676 62.54 32.71 -19.21
N PHE A 677 63.38 33.27 -18.33
CA PHE A 677 63.28 34.65 -17.88
C PHE A 677 64.40 35.44 -18.57
N HIS A 678 64.03 36.43 -19.37
CA HIS A 678 64.75 37.68 -19.66
C HIS A 678 63.68 38.58 -20.31
N GLY A 679 63.20 39.68 -19.73
CA GLY A 679 63.88 40.65 -18.89
C GLY A 679 64.17 41.88 -19.74
N TRP A 680 63.29 42.88 -19.70
CA TRP A 680 63.74 44.26 -19.56
C TRP A 680 62.64 45.19 -19.05
N ASP A 681 62.82 45.60 -17.80
CA ASP A 681 62.44 46.92 -17.32
C ASP A 681 63.23 47.98 -18.10
N ALA A 682 62.53 48.93 -18.71
CA ALA A 682 63.06 50.26 -18.92
C ALA A 682 61.91 51.27 -18.99
N LYS A 683 61.70 51.97 -17.87
CA LYS A 683 61.30 53.38 -17.77
C LYS A 683 60.31 53.89 -18.82
N GLN A 684 59.09 54.17 -18.36
CA GLN A 684 58.56 55.52 -18.54
C GLN A 684 57.59 55.88 -17.41
N THR A 685 58.17 56.64 -16.49
CA THR A 685 57.51 57.51 -15.52
C THR A 685 56.43 58.35 -16.20
N VAL A 686 55.24 58.35 -15.58
CA VAL A 686 54.24 59.41 -15.70
C VAL A 686 54.86 60.71 -15.20
N GLU A 687 55.14 61.63 -16.10
CA GLU A 687 55.28 63.05 -15.77
C GLU A 687 54.10 63.78 -16.39
N LEU A 688 53.24 64.29 -15.52
CA LEU A 688 52.06 65.07 -15.86
C LEU A 688 52.37 66.55 -15.61
N VAL A 689 52.16 67.33 -16.69
CA VAL A 689 51.53 68.68 -16.81
C VAL A 689 52.37 69.94 -16.67
N PRO A 690 52.29 70.92 -17.59
CA PRO A 690 52.30 72.33 -17.20
C PRO A 690 50.90 72.77 -16.72
N GLN A 691 50.51 72.30 -15.53
CA GLN A 691 50.28 73.08 -14.30
C GLN A 691 51.06 72.30 -13.23
N GLN A 692 52.38 72.33 -13.43
CA GLN A 692 53.49 71.81 -12.63
C GLN A 692 54.06 73.01 -11.89
N GLN A 693 54.09 72.96 -10.55
CA GLN A 693 54.89 73.88 -9.76
C GLN A 693 55.23 73.29 -8.41
#